data_AF-A0A9D4DN58-F1
#
_entry.id   AF-A0A9D4DN58-F1
#
_cell.length_a   1.000
_cell.length_b   1.000
_cell.length_c   1.000
_cell.angle_alpha   90.00
_cell.angle_beta   90.00
_cell.angle_gamma   90.00
#
_symmetry.space_group_name_H-M   'P 1'
#
loop_
_entity.id
_entity.type
_entity.pdbx_description
1 polymer ?
#
loop_
_entity_poly.entity_id
_entity_poly.type
_entity_poly.pdbx_seq_one_letter_code
_entity_poly.pdbx_strand_id
1 'polypeptide(L)'
;MKTLYAALCLLMCVVHVPRVRTQPVSQVKNAVKGCAKEKWAGPANGFGCPLRNIHLRGRPTAADAAADRDLSTMMASVRNMRKQGFTVAELENDTVMAEFHSLLKNLPLCPKSPVRCNPRETFRSINGTCNNLKNPTWGMSGAAELRLLPAAYDDGLNLPRSRGIDGKPLPFARTVSNAVHRGPQQLKSPKLTLQAFQFGQFLDHDIILTPLSNAVDDCCAENDDLDNCFNINFAEDDPFVPRFKAGYCMEVPRSAGILCNSSAGGILQRQQTNDLTSFVDASNVYGSSEERLALLREGKTPFMKVTQGADGPRLPDGPDNVCRSDAANGIRCSIAGDVRVNEIPSLTSYHNVFVLEHNRLANGLRKYFPDDEEAFQQTRKLLIGIMQKIVYDEFLPAFLSPTAMKKNKLASSKKYKYDPQLDPTAANVFGIAFRMGHTWIPTFMSVFTNNFQPFRETLLNLTFFDPNMTYIQSVNGGQSGMQGLAYALSALEAEKTDRIIEETVRSFLFVNTLADTSFDLASLNIQRGRDHGLPSYNEFRKWCGLSSVRFWNTSSVGGLVDHTLETITLLKTAGYSSPQDIDFFPGALSEKPVSGGTLGPTMECIIGDQFRRLKFGDRFFYQNKKTGFKKAQQAAIQKYSLASLLCHNYNFTKINFPNVFKQADPLRSCQKIPDIDLLPFGVFPRRCSRRCSRRRRRRHSHSSRHIDPNDDFAEY
;
A
#
# COMPACT_ATOMS: atom_id res chain seq x y z
N MET A 1 -23.57 7.36 23.71
CA MET A 1 -23.35 6.70 25.01
C MET A 1 -24.64 6.38 25.78
N LYS A 2 -25.35 7.32 26.43
CA LYS A 2 -26.56 6.97 27.23
C LYS A 2 -27.62 6.16 26.47
N THR A 3 -27.89 6.49 25.20
CA THR A 3 -28.81 5.75 24.32
C THR A 3 -28.30 4.35 23.94
N LEU A 4 -26.99 4.20 23.77
CA LEU A 4 -26.33 2.91 23.50
C LEU A 4 -26.42 1.98 24.73
N TYR A 5 -26.24 2.55 25.93
CA TYR A 5 -26.41 1.84 27.20
C TYR A 5 -27.87 1.39 27.41
N ALA A 6 -28.85 2.22 27.05
CA ALA A 6 -30.26 1.86 27.10
C ALA A 6 -30.61 0.71 26.13
N ALA A 7 -30.04 0.71 24.92
CA ALA A 7 -30.19 -0.38 23.95
C ALA A 7 -29.53 -1.69 24.45
N LEU A 8 -28.33 -1.61 25.01
CA LEU A 8 -27.62 -2.76 25.61
C LEU A 8 -28.40 -3.36 26.79
N CYS A 9 -28.98 -2.54 27.68
CA CYS A 9 -29.83 -3.04 28.77
C CYS A 9 -31.11 -3.71 28.25
N LEU A 10 -31.73 -3.18 27.19
CA LEU A 10 -32.89 -3.81 26.55
C LEU A 10 -32.56 -5.18 25.94
N LEU A 11 -31.42 -5.29 25.25
CA LEU A 11 -30.94 -6.58 24.71
C LEU A 11 -30.63 -7.60 25.82
N MET A 12 -29.92 -7.20 26.89
CA MET A 12 -29.62 -8.12 28.00
C MET A 12 -30.88 -8.60 28.73
N CYS A 13 -31.92 -7.77 28.85
CA CYS A 13 -33.21 -8.20 29.43
C CYS A 13 -33.93 -9.27 28.58
N VAL A 14 -33.72 -9.33 27.27
CA VAL A 14 -34.27 -10.39 26.39
C VAL A 14 -33.47 -11.70 26.53
N VAL A 15 -32.18 -11.61 26.84
CA VAL A 15 -31.24 -12.75 26.88
C VAL A 15 -31.38 -13.66 28.12
N HIS A 16 -32.18 -13.29 29.13
CA HIS A 16 -32.28 -14.04 30.40
C HIS A 16 -33.71 -14.41 30.86
N VAL A 17 -34.67 -14.51 29.94
CA VAL A 17 -36.02 -15.03 30.27
C VAL A 17 -36.24 -16.41 29.63
N PRO A 18 -36.15 -17.52 30.40
CA PRO A 18 -36.65 -18.81 29.95
C PRO A 18 -38.17 -18.72 29.76
N ARG A 19 -38.65 -19.11 28.57
CA ARG A 19 -40.07 -19.24 28.15
C ARG A 19 -41.13 -19.12 29.28
N VAL A 20 -41.75 -17.95 29.41
CA VAL A 20 -43.07 -17.83 30.05
C VAL A 20 -43.96 -16.90 29.21
N ARG A 21 -45.01 -17.47 28.59
CA ARG A 21 -46.13 -16.68 28.07
C ARG A 21 -46.94 -16.14 29.27
N THR A 22 -47.47 -14.92 29.12
CA THR A 22 -48.42 -14.22 30.01
C THR A 22 -47.95 -13.87 31.44
N GLN A 23 -47.58 -12.59 31.67
CA GLN A 23 -47.83 -11.81 32.91
C GLN A 23 -47.70 -10.28 32.65
N PRO A 24 -48.25 -9.38 33.49
CA PRO A 24 -48.42 -7.96 33.16
C PRO A 24 -47.20 -7.04 33.43
N VAL A 25 -47.13 -5.94 32.68
CA VAL A 25 -46.03 -4.94 32.62
C VAL A 25 -45.67 -4.27 33.97
N SER A 26 -46.53 -4.34 34.99
CA SER A 26 -46.33 -3.65 36.26
C SER A 26 -45.17 -4.19 37.11
N GLN A 27 -44.88 -5.49 37.06
CA GLN A 27 -43.80 -6.09 37.87
C GLN A 27 -42.39 -5.79 37.32
N VAL A 28 -42.24 -5.64 36.00
CA VAL A 28 -40.95 -5.35 35.35
C VAL A 28 -40.33 -4.03 35.84
N LYS A 29 -41.15 -3.04 36.20
CA LYS A 29 -40.69 -1.71 36.66
C LYS A 29 -39.94 -1.71 37.99
N ASN A 30 -40.12 -2.72 38.84
CA ASN A 30 -39.46 -2.78 40.14
C ASN A 30 -38.05 -3.41 40.06
N ALA A 31 -37.83 -4.37 39.16
CA ALA A 31 -36.51 -4.98 38.95
C ALA A 31 -35.47 -3.96 38.42
N VAL A 32 -35.90 -3.05 37.54
CA VAL A 32 -35.04 -2.02 36.90
C VAL A 32 -34.37 -1.07 37.90
N LYS A 33 -34.91 -0.91 39.12
CA LYS A 33 -34.34 0.00 40.14
C LYS A 33 -33.14 -0.58 40.91
N GLY A 34 -32.87 -1.89 40.82
CA GLY A 34 -31.79 -2.54 41.59
C GLY A 34 -30.38 -2.34 41.03
N CYS A 35 -30.21 -2.46 39.70
CA CYS A 35 -28.90 -2.60 39.06
C CYS A 35 -28.06 -1.30 38.91
N ALA A 36 -28.45 -0.21 39.56
CA ALA A 36 -27.83 1.12 39.36
C ALA A 36 -26.59 1.39 40.26
N LYS A 37 -26.04 0.38 40.94
CA LYS A 37 -24.94 0.54 41.91
C LYS A 37 -23.90 -0.59 41.81
N GLU A 38 -22.95 -0.44 40.89
CA GLU A 38 -21.56 -0.88 41.11
C GLU A 38 -20.61 -0.22 40.08
N LYS A 39 -19.39 0.09 40.51
CA LYS A 39 -18.30 0.64 39.68
C LYS A 39 -17.07 -0.24 39.89
N TRP A 40 -16.32 -0.50 38.83
CA TRP A 40 -15.02 -1.18 38.92
C TRP A 40 -13.90 -0.35 38.27
N ALA A 41 -12.69 -0.52 38.81
CA ALA A 41 -11.46 0.21 38.47
C ALA A 41 -10.37 -0.76 37.97
N GLY A 42 -9.27 -0.22 37.40
CA GLY A 42 -8.09 -1.00 37.00
C GLY A 42 -7.17 -1.39 38.18
N PRO A 43 -5.86 -1.74 38.00
CA PRO A 43 -5.00 -1.45 36.84
C PRO A 43 -4.12 -2.65 36.36
N ALA A 44 -2.94 -2.38 35.78
CA ALA A 44 -2.17 -3.26 34.89
C ALA A 44 -1.07 -4.17 35.52
N ASN A 45 -0.74 -5.26 34.79
CA ASN A 45 0.54 -5.99 34.69
C ASN A 45 0.41 -7.05 33.54
N GLY A 46 1.45 -7.73 33.02
CA GLY A 46 2.90 -7.59 33.18
C GLY A 46 3.68 -8.83 32.63
N PHE A 47 4.79 -8.62 31.91
CA PHE A 47 5.72 -9.63 31.33
C PHE A 47 5.21 -10.60 30.22
N GLY A 48 6.13 -11.01 29.34
CA GLY A 48 5.96 -12.07 28.34
C GLY A 48 5.67 -11.59 26.91
N CYS A 49 6.68 -11.59 26.03
CA CYS A 49 6.52 -11.29 24.60
C CYS A 49 6.81 -12.55 23.75
N PRO A 50 5.78 -13.33 23.36
CA PRO A 50 5.94 -14.37 22.36
C PRO A 50 5.85 -13.78 20.94
N LEU A 51 6.54 -14.41 19.99
CA LEU A 51 6.56 -14.07 18.55
C LEU A 51 5.19 -14.26 17.82
N ARG A 52 4.06 -14.27 18.53
CA ARG A 52 2.70 -14.38 17.97
C ARG A 52 2.24 -13.09 17.25
N ASN A 53 2.91 -11.96 17.48
CA ASN A 53 2.51 -10.65 16.96
C ASN A 53 3.33 -10.15 15.75
N ILE A 54 3.94 -11.03 14.93
CA ILE A 54 4.57 -10.67 13.64
C ILE A 54 3.51 -10.44 12.54
N HIS A 55 2.41 -9.77 12.91
CA HIS A 55 1.53 -9.16 11.95
C HIS A 55 2.03 -7.73 11.74
N LEU A 56 2.13 -7.29 10.48
CA LEU A 56 2.37 -5.89 10.09
C LEU A 56 1.16 -5.03 10.50
N ARG A 57 0.97 -4.85 11.82
CA ARG A 57 -0.12 -4.09 12.41
C ARG A 57 0.19 -2.61 12.21
N GLY A 58 -0.28 -2.07 11.08
CA GLY A 58 -1.01 -0.80 11.16
C GLY A 58 -2.04 -0.99 12.26
N ARG A 59 -1.81 -0.36 13.42
CA ARG A 59 -2.83 -0.34 14.48
C ARG A 59 -3.94 0.54 13.92
N PRO A 60 -5.16 0.01 13.71
CA PRO A 60 -6.27 0.82 13.22
C PRO A 60 -6.41 2.06 14.09
N THR A 61 -6.71 3.21 13.47
CA THR A 61 -6.83 4.47 14.23
C THR A 61 -7.91 4.32 15.29
N ALA A 62 -7.96 5.24 16.28
CA ALA A 62 -9.02 5.19 17.29
C ALA A 62 -10.45 5.24 16.67
N ALA A 63 -10.59 5.79 15.46
CA ALA A 63 -11.85 5.78 14.71
C ALA A 63 -12.11 4.43 14.03
N ASP A 64 -11.13 3.85 13.32
CA ASP A 64 -11.25 2.52 12.70
C ASP A 64 -11.49 1.45 13.77
N ALA A 65 -10.79 1.52 14.90
CA ALA A 65 -10.94 0.61 16.03
C ALA A 65 -12.30 0.73 16.76
N ALA A 66 -12.98 1.87 16.63
CA ALA A 66 -14.36 2.03 17.08
C ALA A 66 -15.34 1.48 16.04
N ALA A 67 -15.17 1.82 14.76
CA ALA A 67 -16.06 1.37 13.69
C ALA A 67 -16.00 -0.15 13.44
N ASP A 68 -14.82 -0.76 13.57
CA ASP A 68 -14.60 -2.21 13.46
C ASP A 68 -15.20 -2.97 14.67
N ARG A 69 -15.24 -2.34 15.85
CA ARG A 69 -15.93 -2.87 17.04
C ARG A 69 -17.46 -2.78 16.91
N ASP A 70 -17.96 -1.66 16.40
CA ASP A 70 -19.37 -1.47 16.10
C ASP A 70 -19.84 -2.47 15.01
N LEU A 71 -19.01 -2.67 13.99
CA LEU A 71 -19.19 -3.72 12.97
C LEU A 71 -19.25 -5.11 13.58
N SER A 72 -18.26 -5.49 14.40
CA SER A 72 -18.20 -6.80 15.06
C SER A 72 -19.44 -7.06 15.92
N THR A 73 -19.89 -6.04 16.67
CA THR A 73 -21.10 -6.09 17.50
C THR A 73 -22.38 -6.31 16.67
N MET A 74 -22.46 -5.65 15.52
CA MET A 74 -23.57 -5.83 14.59
C MET A 74 -23.56 -7.22 13.93
N MET A 75 -22.38 -7.75 13.56
CA MET A 75 -22.26 -9.08 12.94
C MET A 75 -22.59 -10.21 13.92
N ALA A 76 -22.21 -10.09 15.20
CA ALA A 76 -22.70 -10.97 16.26
C ALA A 76 -24.24 -10.98 16.37
N SER A 77 -24.88 -9.82 16.17
CA SER A 77 -26.34 -9.70 16.15
C SER A 77 -26.96 -10.39 14.93
N VAL A 78 -26.38 -10.24 13.74
CA VAL A 78 -26.81 -10.95 12.51
C VAL A 78 -26.61 -12.46 12.64
N ARG A 79 -25.49 -12.92 13.22
CA ARG A 79 -25.26 -14.34 13.56
C ARG A 79 -26.36 -14.89 14.47
N ASN A 80 -26.74 -14.14 15.51
CA ASN A 80 -27.79 -14.56 16.43
C ASN A 80 -29.17 -14.67 15.76
N MET A 81 -29.52 -13.75 14.83
CA MET A 81 -30.74 -13.89 14.03
C MET A 81 -30.69 -15.14 13.13
N ARG A 82 -29.57 -15.41 12.45
CA ARG A 82 -29.41 -16.65 11.66
C ARG A 82 -29.53 -17.92 12.52
N LYS A 83 -28.93 -17.93 13.72
CA LYS A 83 -29.06 -19.04 14.69
C LYS A 83 -30.51 -19.26 15.17
N GLN A 84 -31.37 -18.24 15.09
CA GLN A 84 -32.79 -18.33 15.42
C GLN A 84 -33.69 -18.77 14.24
N GLY A 85 -33.10 -19.08 13.08
CA GLY A 85 -33.80 -19.62 11.92
C GLY A 85 -34.29 -18.58 10.91
N PHE A 86 -34.02 -17.28 11.12
CA PHE A 86 -34.34 -16.23 10.14
C PHE A 86 -33.50 -16.40 8.87
N THR A 87 -34.17 -16.57 7.73
CA THR A 87 -33.53 -16.59 6.40
C THR A 87 -33.15 -15.19 5.94
N VAL A 88 -32.26 -15.07 4.96
CA VAL A 88 -31.87 -13.76 4.38
C VAL A 88 -33.10 -13.06 3.76
N ALA A 89 -34.01 -13.81 3.12
CA ALA A 89 -35.24 -13.26 2.57
C ALA A 89 -36.25 -12.76 3.64
N GLU A 90 -36.24 -13.33 4.84
CA GLU A 90 -37.03 -12.83 5.98
C GLU A 90 -36.36 -11.62 6.65
N LEU A 91 -35.02 -11.56 6.64
CA LEU A 91 -34.26 -10.38 7.04
C LEU A 91 -34.45 -9.22 6.04
N GLU A 92 -34.72 -9.50 4.77
CA GLU A 92 -35.04 -8.52 3.70
C GLU A 92 -36.47 -7.96 3.77
N ASN A 93 -37.36 -8.50 4.63
CA ASN A 93 -38.73 -8.03 4.78
C ASN A 93 -38.76 -6.58 5.32
N ASP A 94 -39.57 -5.70 4.72
CA ASP A 94 -39.58 -4.25 4.96
C ASP A 94 -39.64 -3.85 6.45
N THR A 95 -40.36 -4.59 7.29
CA THR A 95 -40.42 -4.30 8.74
C THR A 95 -39.13 -4.65 9.48
N VAL A 96 -38.48 -5.76 9.13
CA VAL A 96 -37.19 -6.17 9.72
C VAL A 96 -36.08 -5.28 9.19
N MET A 97 -36.07 -4.98 7.88
CA MET A 97 -35.19 -3.98 7.30
C MET A 97 -35.44 -2.58 7.85
N ALA A 98 -36.67 -2.20 8.23
CA ALA A 98 -36.91 -0.90 8.86
C ALA A 98 -36.34 -0.81 10.28
N GLU A 99 -36.48 -1.85 11.11
CA GLU A 99 -35.82 -1.89 12.44
C GLU A 99 -34.30 -2.00 12.31
N PHE A 100 -33.80 -2.83 11.39
CA PHE A 100 -32.37 -2.94 11.10
C PHE A 100 -31.82 -1.60 10.58
N HIS A 101 -32.46 -0.95 9.60
CA HIS A 101 -32.08 0.38 9.10
C HIS A 101 -32.21 1.48 10.18
N SER A 102 -33.12 1.34 11.15
CA SER A 102 -33.24 2.22 12.31
C SER A 102 -32.05 2.07 13.28
N LEU A 103 -31.59 0.82 13.49
CA LEU A 103 -30.36 0.52 14.24
C LEU A 103 -29.12 1.04 13.48
N LEU A 104 -29.02 0.78 12.17
CA LEU A 104 -27.94 1.21 11.28
C LEU A 104 -27.82 2.73 11.16
N LYS A 105 -28.92 3.49 11.29
CA LYS A 105 -28.94 4.97 11.28
C LYS A 105 -28.03 5.61 12.35
N ASN A 106 -27.68 4.87 13.40
CA ASN A 106 -26.84 5.34 14.50
C ASN A 106 -25.42 4.76 14.48
N LEU A 107 -25.10 3.87 13.54
CA LEU A 107 -23.74 3.35 13.33
C LEU A 107 -22.87 4.39 12.61
N PRO A 108 -21.53 4.28 12.68
CA PRO A 108 -20.60 5.11 11.90
C PRO A 108 -20.64 4.76 10.41
N LEU A 109 -21.72 5.17 9.75
CA LEU A 109 -21.86 5.20 8.29
C LEU A 109 -20.72 6.05 7.69
N CYS A 110 -19.87 5.44 6.85
CA CYS A 110 -18.88 6.07 5.97
C CYS A 110 -18.57 7.55 6.32
N PRO A 111 -17.68 7.83 7.30
CA PRO A 111 -17.70 9.08 8.05
C PRO A 111 -17.43 10.32 7.19
N LYS A 112 -18.51 11.00 6.79
CA LYS A 112 -18.46 12.34 6.18
C LYS A 112 -18.47 13.42 7.26
N SER A 113 -17.39 13.48 8.03
CA SER A 113 -17.11 14.67 8.85
C SER A 113 -17.13 15.91 7.95
N PRO A 114 -17.76 17.03 8.35
CA PRO A 114 -17.89 18.22 7.50
C PRO A 114 -16.55 18.95 7.37
N VAL A 115 -15.70 18.50 6.46
CA VAL A 115 -14.40 19.11 6.17
C VAL A 115 -14.59 20.44 5.42
N ARG A 116 -14.10 21.54 6.00
CA ARG A 116 -14.08 22.86 5.35
C ARG A 116 -12.74 23.07 4.64
N CYS A 117 -12.78 23.27 3.34
CA CYS A 117 -11.57 23.43 2.52
C CYS A 117 -11.26 24.88 2.17
N ASN A 118 -9.99 25.28 2.32
CA ASN A 118 -9.47 26.51 1.75
C ASN A 118 -9.17 26.31 0.23
N PRO A 119 -9.92 26.93 -0.69
CA PRO A 119 -9.68 26.75 -2.14
C PRO A 119 -8.41 27.45 -2.63
N ARG A 120 -7.79 28.30 -1.80
CA ARG A 120 -6.51 28.96 -2.08
C ARG A 120 -5.30 28.15 -1.59
N GLU A 121 -5.53 27.02 -0.92
CA GLU A 121 -4.46 26.21 -0.37
C GLU A 121 -3.54 25.64 -1.47
N THR A 122 -2.24 25.84 -1.29
CA THR A 122 -1.16 25.51 -2.22
C THR A 122 -0.34 24.28 -1.84
N PHE A 123 -0.47 23.80 -0.61
CA PHE A 123 0.13 22.56 -0.12
C PHE A 123 -0.92 21.47 0.15
N ARG A 124 -0.49 20.22 0.21
CA ARG A 124 -1.36 19.10 0.59
C ARG A 124 -1.49 19.07 2.11
N SER A 125 -2.67 18.75 2.65
CA SER A 125 -2.75 18.27 4.04
C SER A 125 -1.96 16.96 4.19
N ILE A 126 -1.67 16.52 5.42
CA ILE A 126 -0.96 15.26 5.65
C ILE A 126 -1.88 14.04 5.48
N ASN A 127 -3.18 14.18 5.77
CA ASN A 127 -4.16 13.10 5.61
C ASN A 127 -4.86 13.06 4.23
N GLY A 128 -4.41 13.83 3.24
CA GLY A 128 -4.98 13.86 1.89
C GLY A 128 -6.33 14.61 1.72
N THR A 129 -6.96 15.06 2.81
CA THR A 129 -8.22 15.83 2.74
C THR A 129 -8.12 17.11 1.91
N CYS A 130 -9.26 17.59 1.40
CA CYS A 130 -9.36 18.81 0.60
C CYS A 130 -8.56 18.81 -0.72
N ASN A 131 -8.07 17.65 -1.17
CA ASN A 131 -7.60 17.50 -2.54
C ASN A 131 -8.72 17.85 -3.52
N ASN A 132 -9.85 17.13 -3.45
CA ASN A 132 -11.06 17.47 -4.18
C ASN A 132 -11.94 18.45 -3.37
N LEU A 133 -12.19 19.64 -3.93
CA LEU A 133 -12.95 20.70 -3.25
C LEU A 133 -14.48 20.46 -3.20
N LYS A 134 -15.00 19.51 -3.98
CA LYS A 134 -16.42 19.09 -3.96
C LYS A 134 -16.65 17.89 -3.07
N ASN A 135 -15.70 16.96 -3.05
CA ASN A 135 -15.69 15.76 -2.21
C ASN A 135 -14.42 15.74 -1.34
N PRO A 136 -14.36 16.52 -0.24
CA PRO A 136 -13.13 16.73 0.56
C PRO A 136 -12.45 15.48 1.11
N THR A 137 -13.15 14.34 1.16
CA THR A 137 -12.69 13.08 1.74
C THR A 137 -12.25 12.05 0.68
N TRP A 138 -12.32 12.37 -0.61
CA TRP A 138 -11.83 11.45 -1.66
C TRP A 138 -10.30 11.33 -1.61
N GLY A 139 -9.80 10.10 -1.46
CA GLY A 139 -8.38 9.77 -1.33
C GLY A 139 -7.73 10.11 0.02
N MET A 140 -8.50 10.43 1.07
CA MET A 140 -7.94 10.67 2.41
C MET A 140 -7.60 9.37 3.16
N SER A 141 -6.68 9.43 4.13
CA SER A 141 -6.44 8.32 5.06
C SER A 141 -7.64 8.06 5.99
N GLY A 142 -7.87 6.78 6.32
CA GLY A 142 -9.05 6.30 7.04
C GLY A 142 -10.33 6.22 6.18
N ALA A 143 -10.25 6.49 4.87
CA ALA A 143 -11.40 6.37 3.98
C ALA A 143 -11.64 4.92 3.53
N ALA A 144 -12.88 4.59 3.19
CA ALA A 144 -13.21 3.34 2.51
C ALA A 144 -12.56 3.28 1.12
N GLU A 145 -12.01 2.11 0.76
CA GLU A 145 -11.43 1.84 -0.55
C GLU A 145 -12.50 1.87 -1.66
N LEU A 146 -12.11 2.31 -2.86
CA LEU A 146 -13.03 2.48 -3.98
C LEU A 146 -13.46 1.13 -4.59
N ARG A 147 -14.77 0.93 -4.74
CA ARG A 147 -15.34 -0.22 -5.45
C ARG A 147 -15.51 0.09 -6.94
N LEU A 148 -14.72 -0.57 -7.81
CA LEU A 148 -14.92 -0.53 -9.27
C LEU A 148 -16.09 -1.42 -9.72
N LEU A 149 -16.41 -2.45 -8.92
CA LEU A 149 -17.55 -3.36 -9.02
C LEU A 149 -18.15 -3.55 -7.62
N PRO A 150 -19.45 -3.87 -7.49
CA PRO A 150 -20.07 -4.21 -6.19
C PRO A 150 -19.33 -5.34 -5.46
N ALA A 151 -19.39 -5.36 -4.12
CA ALA A 151 -18.76 -6.41 -3.33
C ALA A 151 -19.54 -7.73 -3.46
N ALA A 152 -18.81 -8.82 -3.70
CA ALA A 152 -19.32 -10.17 -3.88
C ALA A 152 -19.10 -10.99 -2.59
N TYR A 153 -19.84 -10.64 -1.53
CA TYR A 153 -19.92 -11.42 -0.30
C TYR A 153 -20.95 -12.55 -0.41
N ASP A 154 -20.67 -13.70 0.22
CA ASP A 154 -21.54 -14.91 0.14
C ASP A 154 -22.96 -14.65 0.69
N ASP A 155 -23.10 -13.68 1.60
CA ASP A 155 -24.37 -13.24 2.17
C ASP A 155 -24.79 -11.83 1.74
N GLY A 156 -24.16 -11.30 0.68
CA GLY A 156 -24.38 -9.95 0.18
C GLY A 156 -23.91 -8.82 1.11
N LEU A 157 -23.39 -9.11 2.31
CA LEU A 157 -23.13 -8.14 3.37
C LEU A 157 -21.67 -8.10 3.83
N ASN A 158 -21.13 -9.24 4.26
CA ASN A 158 -19.83 -9.33 4.96
C ASN A 158 -19.15 -10.72 4.91
N LEU A 159 -19.89 -11.82 4.76
CA LEU A 159 -19.25 -13.15 4.78
C LEU A 159 -18.32 -13.31 3.57
N PRO A 160 -17.01 -13.55 3.78
CA PRO A 160 -16.03 -13.70 2.70
C PRO A 160 -16.49 -14.64 1.59
N ARG A 161 -16.12 -14.33 0.35
CA ARG A 161 -16.50 -15.14 -0.79
C ARG A 161 -15.93 -16.55 -0.65
N SER A 162 -16.80 -17.54 -0.41
CA SER A 162 -16.42 -18.94 -0.20
C SER A 162 -17.04 -19.89 -1.20
N ARG A 163 -18.01 -19.44 -2.02
CA ARG A 163 -18.73 -20.28 -3.00
C ARG A 163 -18.52 -19.85 -4.45
N GLY A 164 -18.61 -20.83 -5.34
CA GLY A 164 -18.70 -20.64 -6.79
C GLY A 164 -20.14 -20.41 -7.27
N ILE A 165 -20.31 -20.14 -8.56
CA ILE A 165 -21.61 -19.91 -9.20
C ILE A 165 -22.56 -21.11 -9.16
N ASP A 166 -22.04 -22.31 -8.88
CA ASP A 166 -22.82 -23.54 -8.70
C ASP A 166 -23.16 -23.81 -7.22
N GLY A 167 -22.87 -22.87 -6.32
CA GLY A 167 -23.12 -22.95 -4.88
C GLY A 167 -22.12 -23.83 -4.11
N LYS A 168 -21.21 -24.54 -4.80
CA LYS A 168 -20.18 -25.37 -4.16
C LYS A 168 -19.06 -24.50 -3.56
N PRO A 169 -18.32 -25.01 -2.56
CA PRO A 169 -17.14 -24.33 -2.05
C PRO A 169 -16.10 -24.05 -3.13
N LEU A 170 -15.46 -22.88 -3.07
CA LEU A 170 -14.25 -22.58 -3.81
C LEU A 170 -13.08 -23.44 -3.27
N PRO A 171 -12.09 -23.77 -4.12
CA PRO A 171 -10.90 -24.49 -3.64
C PRO A 171 -10.15 -23.69 -2.57
N PHE A 172 -9.46 -24.36 -1.66
CA PHE A 172 -8.63 -23.70 -0.67
C PHE A 172 -7.54 -22.86 -1.35
N ALA A 173 -7.26 -21.67 -0.80
CA ALA A 173 -6.25 -20.77 -1.36
C ALA A 173 -4.87 -21.45 -1.51
N ARG A 174 -4.54 -22.34 -0.57
CA ARG A 174 -3.31 -23.16 -0.60
C ARG A 174 -3.29 -24.20 -1.72
N THR A 175 -4.39 -24.88 -2.00
CA THR A 175 -4.51 -25.78 -3.17
C THR A 175 -4.28 -25.00 -4.47
N VAL A 176 -4.84 -23.80 -4.58
CA VAL A 176 -4.62 -22.91 -5.74
C VAL A 176 -3.15 -22.46 -5.83
N SER A 177 -2.51 -22.09 -4.71
CA SER A 177 -1.07 -21.76 -4.69
C SER A 177 -0.18 -22.92 -5.14
N ASN A 178 -0.41 -24.11 -4.60
CA ASN A 178 0.37 -25.31 -4.95
C ASN A 178 0.21 -25.72 -6.43
N ALA A 179 -0.97 -25.52 -7.01
CA ALA A 179 -1.23 -25.84 -8.41
C ALA A 179 -0.76 -24.73 -9.38
N VAL A 180 -1.08 -23.46 -9.10
CA VAL A 180 -0.92 -22.35 -10.06
C VAL A 180 0.36 -21.55 -9.82
N HIS A 181 0.77 -21.35 -8.57
CA HIS A 181 1.86 -20.43 -8.20
C HIS A 181 3.18 -21.14 -7.89
N ARG A 182 3.17 -22.47 -7.75
CA ARG A 182 4.39 -23.29 -7.71
C ARG A 182 4.98 -23.49 -9.12
N GLY A 183 6.29 -23.51 -9.23
CA GLY A 183 7.01 -23.79 -10.48
C GLY A 183 8.45 -24.25 -10.22
N PRO A 184 9.23 -24.51 -11.30
CA PRO A 184 10.69 -24.56 -11.21
C PRO A 184 11.25 -23.18 -10.80
N GLN A 185 12.57 -23.10 -10.59
CA GLN A 185 13.27 -21.84 -10.30
C GLN A 185 12.80 -20.71 -11.23
N GLN A 186 12.46 -19.56 -10.66
CA GLN A 186 11.97 -18.43 -11.42
C GLN A 186 12.97 -17.99 -12.50
N LEU A 187 12.43 -17.55 -13.64
CA LEU A 187 13.22 -16.99 -14.73
C LEU A 187 13.43 -15.50 -14.48
N LYS A 188 14.63 -15.01 -14.76
CA LYS A 188 14.93 -13.57 -14.71
C LYS A 188 14.14 -12.79 -15.76
N SER A 189 13.81 -11.54 -15.44
CA SER A 189 13.13 -10.62 -16.34
C SER A 189 14.12 -9.98 -17.31
N PRO A 190 14.07 -10.26 -18.64
CA PRO A 190 14.97 -9.66 -19.62
C PRO A 190 14.68 -8.16 -19.86
N LYS A 191 13.71 -7.57 -19.14
CA LYS A 191 13.31 -6.17 -19.25
C LYS A 191 13.61 -5.36 -17.99
N LEU A 192 13.49 -5.97 -16.80
CA LEU A 192 13.42 -5.24 -15.53
C LEU A 192 14.64 -5.47 -14.65
N THR A 193 15.19 -4.39 -14.11
CA THR A 193 16.10 -4.47 -12.95
C THR A 193 15.29 -4.71 -11.68
N LEU A 194 15.97 -5.18 -10.64
CA LEU A 194 15.38 -5.42 -9.34
C LEU A 194 14.95 -4.10 -8.64
N GLN A 195 15.32 -2.93 -9.16
CA GLN A 195 14.70 -1.66 -8.78
C GLN A 195 13.19 -1.64 -9.01
N ALA A 196 12.66 -2.38 -10.01
CA ALA A 196 11.23 -2.44 -10.28
C ALA A 196 10.46 -3.10 -9.13
N PHE A 197 11.02 -4.16 -8.54
CA PHE A 197 10.52 -4.77 -7.31
C PHE A 197 10.49 -3.75 -6.18
N GLN A 198 11.65 -3.18 -5.83
CA GLN A 198 11.74 -2.40 -4.59
C GLN A 198 10.98 -1.07 -4.66
N PHE A 199 11.05 -0.35 -5.78
CA PHE A 199 10.26 0.86 -5.96
C PHE A 199 8.77 0.56 -6.10
N GLY A 200 8.39 -0.59 -6.66
CA GLY A 200 7.02 -1.06 -6.70
C GLY A 200 6.42 -1.22 -5.30
N GLN A 201 7.12 -1.92 -4.39
CA GLN A 201 6.74 -2.05 -2.98
C GLN A 201 6.72 -0.68 -2.27
N PHE A 202 7.77 0.13 -2.44
CA PHE A 202 7.84 1.47 -1.85
C PHE A 202 6.67 2.37 -2.29
N LEU A 203 6.23 2.26 -3.55
CA LEU A 203 5.10 3.00 -4.11
C LEU A 203 3.74 2.43 -3.69
N ASP A 204 3.58 1.11 -3.55
CA ASP A 204 2.38 0.50 -2.94
C ASP A 204 2.18 1.10 -1.54
N HIS A 205 3.28 1.20 -0.79
CA HIS A 205 3.33 1.74 0.56
C HIS A 205 3.12 3.27 0.63
N ASP A 206 2.93 3.95 -0.50
CA ASP A 206 2.49 5.35 -0.60
C ASP A 206 0.99 5.50 -0.88
N ILE A 207 0.35 4.44 -1.41
CA ILE A 207 -1.00 4.49 -2.00
C ILE A 207 -2.02 3.70 -1.18
N ILE A 208 -1.63 2.55 -0.61
CA ILE A 208 -2.57 1.66 0.09
C ILE A 208 -1.97 0.92 1.28
N LEU A 209 -2.72 0.90 2.38
CA LEU A 209 -2.53 0.04 3.55
C LEU A 209 -3.91 -0.32 4.10
N THR A 210 -4.34 -1.56 3.91
CA THR A 210 -5.55 -2.04 4.57
C THR A 210 -5.21 -2.57 5.97
N PRO A 211 -5.65 -1.94 7.08
CA PRO A 211 -5.42 -2.44 8.42
C PRO A 211 -6.12 -3.78 8.67
N LEU A 212 -5.74 -4.44 9.76
CA LEU A 212 -6.40 -5.65 10.27
C LEU A 212 -7.47 -5.27 11.30
N SER A 213 -8.54 -6.07 11.34
CA SER A 213 -9.58 -5.98 12.36
C SER A 213 -8.99 -6.23 13.76
N ASN A 214 -9.56 -5.61 14.79
CA ASN A 214 -9.11 -5.80 16.16
C ASN A 214 -9.62 -7.10 16.76
N ALA A 215 -8.86 -7.61 17.74
CA ALA A 215 -9.24 -8.66 18.67
C ALA A 215 -9.50 -10.04 18.05
N VAL A 216 -8.42 -10.69 17.63
CA VAL A 216 -8.26 -12.15 17.82
C VAL A 216 -6.83 -12.42 18.29
N ASP A 217 -6.67 -13.16 19.39
CA ASP A 217 -5.36 -13.50 19.98
C ASP A 217 -4.76 -14.80 19.42
N ASP A 218 -5.59 -15.64 18.81
CA ASP A 218 -5.24 -16.88 18.10
C ASP A 218 -6.38 -17.22 17.13
N CYS A 219 -6.14 -17.11 15.82
CA CYS A 219 -7.18 -17.41 14.83
C CYS A 219 -7.35 -18.91 14.54
N CYS A 220 -6.38 -19.77 14.87
CA CYS A 220 -6.51 -21.23 14.67
C CYS A 220 -7.15 -21.95 15.86
N ALA A 221 -7.29 -21.29 17.01
CA ALA A 221 -7.95 -21.86 18.19
C ALA A 221 -9.41 -22.25 17.92
N GLU A 222 -9.85 -23.37 18.53
CA GLU A 222 -11.21 -23.92 18.45
C GLU A 222 -12.25 -23.10 19.27
N ASN A 223 -12.35 -21.80 19.02
CA ASN A 223 -13.30 -20.91 19.70
C ASN A 223 -14.35 -20.37 18.72
N ASP A 224 -15.63 -20.36 19.11
CA ASP A 224 -16.82 -20.06 18.29
C ASP A 224 -16.95 -18.60 17.76
N ASP A 225 -15.98 -17.71 18.03
CA ASP A 225 -16.09 -16.26 17.72
C ASP A 225 -15.20 -15.80 16.54
N LEU A 226 -15.16 -16.62 15.49
CA LEU A 226 -14.31 -16.47 14.30
C LEU A 226 -14.72 -15.37 13.30
N ASP A 227 -15.61 -14.43 13.64
CA ASP A 227 -16.14 -13.42 12.69
C ASP A 227 -15.04 -12.53 12.05
N ASN A 228 -13.91 -12.38 12.77
CA ASN A 228 -12.74 -11.61 12.39
C ASN A 228 -11.55 -12.49 11.93
N CYS A 229 -11.74 -13.80 11.77
CA CYS A 229 -10.78 -14.73 11.14
C CYS A 229 -11.30 -15.24 9.79
N PHE A 230 -10.39 -15.54 8.87
CA PHE A 230 -10.71 -16.23 7.62
C PHE A 230 -9.53 -17.07 7.14
N ASN A 231 -9.14 -18.04 7.97
CA ASN A 231 -7.90 -18.81 7.84
C ASN A 231 -7.75 -19.57 6.52
N ILE A 232 -6.51 -19.80 6.13
CA ILE A 232 -6.19 -20.66 4.99
C ILE A 232 -6.05 -22.09 5.49
N ASN A 233 -6.95 -22.95 5.01
CA ASN A 233 -6.94 -24.38 5.25
C ASN A 233 -5.99 -25.10 4.29
N PHE A 234 -5.47 -26.23 4.74
CA PHE A 234 -4.64 -27.15 3.96
C PHE A 234 -5.48 -28.32 3.46
N ALA A 235 -5.08 -28.90 2.33
CA ALA A 235 -5.55 -30.22 1.93
C ALA A 235 -4.78 -31.30 2.71
N GLU A 236 -5.38 -32.47 2.91
CA GLU A 236 -4.76 -33.59 3.64
C GLU A 236 -3.42 -34.05 3.02
N ASP A 237 -3.28 -33.88 1.71
CA ASP A 237 -2.11 -34.22 0.91
C ASP A 237 -1.14 -33.03 0.67
N ASP A 238 -1.32 -31.87 1.32
CA ASP A 238 -0.41 -30.74 1.13
C ASP A 238 1.01 -31.11 1.56
N PRO A 239 2.03 -30.91 0.70
CA PRO A 239 3.41 -31.34 0.97
C PRO A 239 4.09 -30.64 2.16
N PHE A 240 3.44 -29.65 2.78
CA PHE A 240 3.91 -28.97 3.99
C PHE A 240 3.15 -29.39 5.26
N VAL A 241 1.98 -30.03 5.16
CA VAL A 241 1.26 -30.57 6.34
C VAL A 241 2.13 -31.50 7.20
N PRO A 242 2.96 -32.42 6.64
CA PRO A 242 3.87 -33.25 7.43
C PRO A 242 4.95 -32.50 8.22
N ARG A 243 5.13 -31.19 8.00
CA ARG A 243 6.10 -30.35 8.72
C ARG A 243 5.50 -29.62 9.92
N PHE A 244 4.17 -29.64 10.05
CA PHE A 244 3.44 -28.83 11.00
C PHE A 244 2.62 -29.72 11.95
N LYS A 245 2.30 -29.21 13.14
CA LYS A 245 1.54 -29.96 14.14
C LYS A 245 0.12 -30.24 13.63
N ALA A 246 -0.48 -31.35 14.04
CA ALA A 246 -1.88 -31.65 13.73
C ALA A 246 -2.77 -30.50 14.20
N GLY A 247 -3.72 -30.08 13.36
CA GLY A 247 -4.53 -28.87 13.57
C GLY A 247 -3.93 -27.57 13.02
N TYR A 248 -2.77 -27.61 12.34
CA TYR A 248 -2.17 -26.42 11.74
C TYR A 248 -3.07 -25.73 10.71
N CYS A 249 -3.26 -24.43 10.91
CA CYS A 249 -3.93 -23.53 9.98
C CYS A 249 -3.03 -22.32 9.71
N MET A 250 -3.15 -21.70 8.54
CA MET A 250 -2.50 -20.41 8.29
C MET A 250 -3.47 -19.32 8.77
N GLU A 251 -3.15 -18.69 9.91
CA GLU A 251 -3.96 -17.64 10.51
C GLU A 251 -4.15 -16.46 9.56
N VAL A 252 -5.40 -16.04 9.33
CA VAL A 252 -5.69 -14.83 8.56
C VAL A 252 -6.73 -13.99 9.30
N PRO A 253 -6.30 -13.06 10.16
CA PRO A 253 -7.17 -11.99 10.63
C PRO A 253 -7.73 -11.20 9.44
N ARG A 254 -9.02 -10.94 9.47
CA ARG A 254 -9.74 -10.18 8.42
C ARG A 254 -9.29 -8.72 8.42
N SER A 255 -9.36 -8.08 7.25
CA SER A 255 -9.07 -6.64 7.15
C SER A 255 -10.13 -5.85 7.88
N ALA A 256 -9.73 -4.79 8.59
CA ALA A 256 -10.69 -3.90 9.25
C ALA A 256 -11.64 -3.32 8.21
N GLY A 257 -12.87 -3.05 8.62
CA GLY A 257 -13.86 -2.50 7.69
C GLY A 257 -14.98 -1.74 8.38
N ILE A 258 -15.69 -0.99 7.55
CA ILE A 258 -16.85 -0.19 7.94
C ILE A 258 -18.04 -0.56 7.05
N LEU A 259 -19.25 -0.25 7.50
CA LEU A 259 -20.45 -0.42 6.68
C LEU A 259 -20.76 0.87 5.93
N CYS A 260 -20.86 0.78 4.62
CA CYS A 260 -21.24 1.89 3.75
C CYS A 260 -22.30 1.41 2.75
N ASN A 261 -23.19 2.33 2.35
CA ASN A 261 -24.16 2.06 1.29
C ASN A 261 -23.39 1.67 0.03
N SER A 262 -23.68 0.49 -0.51
CA SER A 262 -23.18 0.12 -1.82
C SER A 262 -23.80 1.07 -2.86
N SER A 263 -23.08 1.28 -3.96
CA SER A 263 -23.60 2.02 -5.13
C SER A 263 -24.73 1.28 -5.85
N ALA A 264 -25.12 0.08 -5.39
CA ALA A 264 -26.15 -0.78 -5.96
C ALA A 264 -27.28 -0.99 -4.93
N GLY A 265 -28.26 -0.08 -4.93
CA GLY A 265 -29.53 -0.26 -4.20
C GLY A 265 -29.56 0.24 -2.74
N GLY A 266 -28.48 0.81 -2.21
CA GLY A 266 -28.48 1.38 -0.85
C GLY A 266 -28.38 0.36 0.28
N ILE A 267 -28.11 -0.90 -0.04
CA ILE A 267 -27.78 -1.95 0.94
C ILE A 267 -26.39 -1.67 1.51
N LEU A 268 -26.23 -1.76 2.82
CA LEU A 268 -24.93 -1.65 3.47
C LEU A 268 -24.08 -2.90 3.20
N GLN A 269 -22.83 -2.71 2.81
CA GLN A 269 -21.84 -3.78 2.64
C GLN A 269 -20.53 -3.41 3.34
N ARG A 270 -19.75 -4.41 3.79
CA ARG A 270 -18.40 -4.16 4.35
C ARG A 270 -17.49 -3.54 3.29
N GLN A 271 -16.90 -2.40 3.65
CA GLN A 271 -15.85 -1.73 2.89
C GLN A 271 -14.61 -1.68 3.76
N GLN A 272 -13.50 -2.18 3.22
CA GLN A 272 -12.18 -2.05 3.83
C GLN A 272 -11.75 -0.57 3.81
N THR A 273 -11.03 -0.14 4.83
CA THR A 273 -10.45 1.20 4.92
C THR A 273 -8.98 1.21 4.46
N ASN A 274 -8.51 2.37 4.01
CA ASN A 274 -7.11 2.60 3.67
C ASN A 274 -6.49 3.57 4.69
N ASP A 275 -5.50 3.12 5.46
CA ASP A 275 -4.80 3.92 6.47
C ASP A 275 -3.87 4.99 5.84
N LEU A 276 -3.62 4.93 4.53
CA LEU A 276 -2.83 5.91 3.80
C LEU A 276 -3.69 6.89 3.00
N THR A 277 -3.12 8.04 2.64
CA THR A 277 -3.66 8.80 1.52
C THR A 277 -3.55 7.95 0.24
N SER A 278 -4.49 8.10 -0.68
CA SER A 278 -4.44 7.34 -1.95
C SER A 278 -3.49 7.97 -2.99
N PHE A 279 -2.95 9.15 -2.73
CA PHE A 279 -2.20 9.92 -3.72
C PHE A 279 -0.76 9.42 -3.85
N VAL A 280 -0.14 9.64 -5.02
CA VAL A 280 1.32 9.61 -5.11
C VAL A 280 1.84 10.90 -4.50
N ASP A 281 2.00 10.92 -3.16
CA ASP A 281 2.36 12.12 -2.39
C ASP A 281 3.38 11.89 -1.26
N ALA A 282 4.13 10.80 -1.34
CA ALA A 282 5.22 10.46 -0.43
C ALA A 282 4.78 10.44 1.05
N SER A 283 3.53 10.05 1.31
CA SER A 283 3.02 9.67 2.63
C SER A 283 3.86 8.53 3.23
N ASN A 284 4.49 7.69 2.40
CA ASN A 284 5.48 6.70 2.83
C ASN A 284 6.77 7.31 3.45
N VAL A 285 7.06 8.60 3.20
CA VAL A 285 8.14 9.40 3.79
C VAL A 285 7.61 10.29 4.92
N TYR A 286 6.50 11.01 4.69
CA TYR A 286 5.99 12.06 5.58
C TYR A 286 4.94 11.59 6.61
N GLY A 287 4.36 10.41 6.41
CA GLY A 287 3.20 9.91 7.16
C GLY A 287 1.87 10.37 6.57
N SER A 288 0.79 9.69 6.97
CA SER A 288 -0.60 9.99 6.60
C SER A 288 -1.42 10.64 7.73
N SER A 289 -0.75 11.12 8.79
CA SER A 289 -1.33 11.88 9.91
C SER A 289 -0.34 12.92 10.43
N GLU A 290 -0.83 14.02 11.00
CA GLU A 290 0.01 15.09 11.57
C GLU A 290 0.84 14.57 12.75
N GLU A 291 0.30 13.62 13.52
CA GLU A 291 0.97 12.94 14.63
C GLU A 291 2.16 12.12 14.13
N ARG A 292 2.02 11.40 13.00
CA ARG A 292 3.13 10.65 12.40
C ARG A 292 4.19 11.61 11.84
N LEU A 293 3.80 12.69 11.18
CA LEU A 293 4.74 13.69 10.69
C LEU A 293 5.55 14.33 11.83
N ALA A 294 4.90 14.67 12.94
CA ALA A 294 5.56 15.31 14.09
C ALA A 294 6.67 14.44 14.71
N LEU A 295 6.57 13.10 14.61
CA LEU A 295 7.62 12.16 15.03
C LEU A 295 8.82 12.11 14.07
N LEU A 296 8.61 12.47 12.81
CA LEU A 296 9.55 12.32 11.69
C LEU A 296 10.24 13.63 11.29
N ARG A 297 9.74 14.79 11.71
CA ARG A 297 10.39 16.10 11.50
C ARG A 297 11.44 16.38 12.56
N GLU A 298 12.46 17.15 12.19
CA GLU A 298 13.41 17.74 13.14
C GLU A 298 12.79 18.99 13.80
N GLY A 299 11.80 18.77 14.67
CA GLY A 299 11.07 19.85 15.34
C GLY A 299 10.35 20.77 14.34
N LYS A 300 10.74 22.05 14.32
CA LYS A 300 10.18 23.07 13.41
C LYS A 300 11.15 23.50 12.30
N THR A 301 12.25 22.79 12.09
CA THR A 301 13.20 23.12 11.01
C THR A 301 12.64 22.68 9.63
N PRO A 302 13.34 23.01 8.52
CA PRO A 302 13.01 22.52 7.19
C PRO A 302 13.31 21.03 6.97
N PHE A 303 13.82 20.32 7.98
CA PHE A 303 14.42 18.99 7.82
C PHE A 303 13.58 17.85 8.42
N MET A 304 13.75 16.67 7.83
CA MET A 304 13.32 15.40 8.40
C MET A 304 14.40 14.89 9.36
N LYS A 305 13.96 14.32 10.48
CA LYS A 305 14.82 13.76 11.52
C LYS A 305 15.61 12.57 10.98
N VAL A 306 16.89 12.51 11.32
CA VAL A 306 17.81 11.40 11.01
C VAL A 306 18.62 11.03 12.26
N THR A 307 19.03 9.77 12.37
CA THR A 307 20.04 9.32 13.34
C THR A 307 21.40 9.23 12.64
N GLN A 308 22.50 9.56 13.31
CA GLN A 308 23.84 9.32 12.76
C GLN A 308 24.21 7.84 12.85
N GLY A 309 24.60 7.24 11.72
CA GLY A 309 25.21 5.91 11.63
C GLY A 309 26.70 6.00 11.30
N ALA A 310 27.41 4.86 11.40
CA ALA A 310 28.84 4.79 11.09
C ALA A 310 29.16 5.24 9.64
N ASP A 311 28.30 4.91 8.69
CA ASP A 311 28.45 5.22 7.27
C ASP A 311 27.58 6.41 6.80
N GLY A 312 27.19 7.29 7.73
CA GLY A 312 26.39 8.50 7.47
C GLY A 312 24.97 8.48 8.06
N PRO A 313 24.14 9.49 7.74
CA PRO A 313 22.82 9.62 8.32
C PRO A 313 21.87 8.51 7.87
N ARG A 314 21.08 8.01 8.81
CA ARG A 314 20.05 6.99 8.61
C ARG A 314 18.69 7.42 9.15
N LEU A 315 17.63 6.68 8.80
CA LEU A 315 16.29 6.85 9.38
C LEU A 315 16.34 6.87 10.93
N PRO A 316 15.44 7.65 11.57
CA PRO A 316 15.38 7.69 13.02
C PRO A 316 14.98 6.34 13.61
N ASP A 317 15.49 6.05 14.81
CA ASP A 317 15.13 4.85 15.56
C ASP A 317 13.71 4.93 16.11
N GLY A 318 13.02 3.79 16.12
CA GLY A 318 11.67 3.65 16.65
C GLY A 318 11.48 2.44 17.56
N PRO A 319 10.24 2.18 17.99
CA PRO A 319 9.93 1.09 18.92
C PRO A 319 10.15 -0.28 18.28
N ASP A 320 10.69 -1.20 19.08
CA ASP A 320 11.13 -2.54 18.68
C ASP A 320 9.97 -3.54 18.43
N ASN A 321 8.73 -3.07 18.23
CA ASN A 321 7.51 -3.88 18.44
C ASN A 321 6.98 -4.67 17.23
N VAL A 322 7.62 -4.56 16.05
CA VAL A 322 7.26 -5.31 14.81
C VAL A 322 8.51 -5.92 14.15
N CYS A 323 9.67 -5.78 14.80
CA CYS A 323 10.98 -5.96 14.18
C CYS A 323 11.94 -6.68 15.12
N ARG A 324 12.88 -7.43 14.55
CA ARG A 324 13.89 -8.20 15.29
C ARG A 324 15.08 -7.31 15.64
N SER A 325 14.84 -6.31 16.50
CA SER A 325 15.90 -5.45 17.05
C SER A 325 16.93 -6.27 17.83
N ASP A 326 18.19 -5.89 17.77
CA ASP A 326 19.22 -6.34 18.72
C ASP A 326 19.84 -5.11 19.40
N ALA A 327 19.05 -4.52 20.30
CA ALA A 327 19.39 -3.32 21.03
C ALA A 327 20.67 -3.46 21.87
N ALA A 328 21.02 -4.68 22.29
CA ALA A 328 22.25 -4.96 23.04
C ALA A 328 23.50 -4.80 22.16
N ASN A 329 23.41 -5.22 20.90
CA ASN A 329 24.46 -5.00 19.89
C ASN A 329 24.29 -3.68 19.10
N GLY A 330 23.46 -2.75 19.58
CA GLY A 330 23.26 -1.41 18.99
C GLY A 330 22.37 -1.38 17.74
N ILE A 331 21.73 -2.50 17.40
CA ILE A 331 20.92 -2.68 16.20
C ILE A 331 19.46 -2.37 16.52
N ARG A 332 18.90 -1.36 15.85
CA ARG A 332 17.58 -0.77 16.13
C ARG A 332 16.71 -0.78 14.88
N CYS A 333 15.41 -0.65 15.10
CA CYS A 333 14.43 -0.56 14.02
C CYS A 333 14.23 0.89 13.57
N SER A 334 14.00 1.08 12.27
CA SER A 334 13.74 2.40 11.70
C SER A 334 12.28 2.82 11.81
N ILE A 335 12.01 4.11 11.84
CA ILE A 335 10.69 4.70 11.57
C ILE A 335 10.73 5.62 10.33
N ALA A 336 9.68 5.56 9.53
CA ALA A 336 9.44 6.39 8.35
C ALA A 336 7.93 6.73 8.27
N GLY A 337 7.48 7.33 7.18
CA GLY A 337 6.05 7.67 6.98
C GLY A 337 5.13 6.46 7.12
N ASP A 338 5.42 5.38 6.39
CA ASP A 338 4.70 4.10 6.48
C ASP A 338 5.24 3.20 7.63
N VAL A 339 4.41 2.26 8.10
CA VAL A 339 4.73 1.36 9.21
C VAL A 339 5.49 0.09 8.80
N ARG A 340 5.43 -0.30 7.53
CA ARG A 340 6.08 -1.49 6.95
C ARG A 340 7.55 -1.27 6.60
N VAL A 341 8.12 -0.11 6.92
CA VAL A 341 9.52 0.28 6.61
C VAL A 341 10.57 -0.78 6.94
N ASN A 342 10.37 -1.59 7.99
CA ASN A 342 11.30 -2.66 8.40
C ASN A 342 10.97 -4.04 7.80
N GLU A 343 10.03 -4.16 6.86
CA GLU A 343 9.60 -5.47 6.31
C GLU A 343 10.79 -6.24 5.71
N ILE A 344 11.61 -5.58 4.88
CA ILE A 344 12.88 -6.11 4.35
C ILE A 344 13.95 -5.00 4.32
N PRO A 345 15.26 -5.32 4.47
CA PRO A 345 16.32 -4.33 4.54
C PRO A 345 16.42 -3.36 3.34
N SER A 346 16.14 -3.84 2.14
CA SER A 346 16.17 -3.04 0.91
C SER A 346 15.03 -2.01 0.84
N LEU A 347 13.88 -2.28 1.47
CA LEU A 347 12.79 -1.32 1.64
C LEU A 347 13.21 -0.21 2.61
N THR A 348 13.84 -0.57 3.72
CA THR A 348 14.41 0.40 4.69
C THR A 348 15.37 1.36 4.00
N SER A 349 16.22 0.85 3.09
CA SER A 349 17.13 1.67 2.27
C SER A 349 16.40 2.64 1.33
N TYR A 350 15.27 2.23 0.75
CA TYR A 350 14.44 3.12 -0.07
C TYR A 350 13.77 4.23 0.74
N HIS A 351 13.19 3.92 1.93
CA HIS A 351 12.70 4.97 2.82
C HIS A 351 13.82 5.92 3.26
N ASN A 352 15.02 5.39 3.52
CA ASN A 352 16.19 6.17 3.90
C ASN A 352 16.59 7.18 2.81
N VAL A 353 16.80 6.72 1.56
CA VAL A 353 17.31 7.60 0.50
C VAL A 353 16.34 8.74 0.15
N PHE A 354 15.03 8.55 0.30
CA PHE A 354 14.04 9.61 0.11
C PHE A 354 14.02 10.63 1.27
N VAL A 355 14.31 10.22 2.51
CA VAL A 355 14.52 11.14 3.64
C VAL A 355 15.82 11.94 3.47
N LEU A 356 16.89 11.31 2.98
CA LEU A 356 18.13 12.01 2.64
C LEU A 356 17.90 13.04 1.52
N GLU A 357 17.17 12.67 0.45
CA GLU A 357 16.85 13.60 -0.63
C GLU A 357 16.01 14.79 -0.15
N HIS A 358 15.05 14.58 0.77
CA HIS A 358 14.36 15.70 1.42
C HIS A 358 15.37 16.67 2.06
N ASN A 359 16.27 16.16 2.91
CA ASN A 359 17.21 17.02 3.62
C ASN A 359 18.20 17.72 2.69
N ARG A 360 18.63 17.05 1.61
CA ARG A 360 19.47 17.61 0.55
C ARG A 360 18.76 18.76 -0.19
N LEU A 361 17.50 18.56 -0.57
CA LEU A 361 16.67 19.57 -1.23
C LEU A 361 16.36 20.74 -0.29
N ALA A 362 16.01 20.49 0.98
CA ALA A 362 15.77 21.51 2.01
C ALA A 362 16.97 22.45 2.19
N ASN A 363 18.18 21.89 2.29
CA ASN A 363 19.41 22.67 2.39
C ASN A 363 19.65 23.55 1.13
N GLY A 364 19.30 23.05 -0.06
CA GLY A 364 19.35 23.82 -1.30
C GLY A 364 18.26 24.90 -1.44
N LEU A 365 17.10 24.69 -0.82
CA LEU A 365 15.93 25.57 -0.92
C LEU A 365 15.84 26.64 0.16
N ARG A 366 16.40 26.43 1.37
CA ARG A 366 16.31 27.38 2.51
C ARG A 366 16.77 28.81 2.18
N LYS A 367 17.73 28.96 1.26
CA LYS A 367 18.19 30.29 0.77
C LYS A 367 17.14 31.08 -0.02
N TYR A 368 16.05 30.44 -0.42
CA TYR A 368 14.91 31.06 -1.11
C TYR A 368 13.66 31.20 -0.23
N PHE A 369 13.59 30.43 0.86
CA PHE A 369 12.46 30.35 1.79
C PHE A 369 13.04 30.45 3.21
N PRO A 370 13.13 31.68 3.78
CA PRO A 370 13.76 31.90 5.09
C PRO A 370 12.84 31.58 6.28
N ASP A 371 11.58 31.24 6.03
CA ASP A 371 10.67 30.65 7.02
C ASP A 371 10.77 29.12 6.93
N ASP A 372 11.02 28.47 8.06
CA ASP A 372 11.33 27.04 8.09
C ASP A 372 10.13 26.14 7.71
N GLU A 373 8.90 26.57 8.00
CA GLU A 373 7.70 25.83 7.62
C GLU A 373 7.42 25.93 6.12
N GLU A 374 7.54 27.14 5.55
CA GLU A 374 7.46 27.33 4.09
C GLU A 374 8.58 26.54 3.39
N ALA A 375 9.80 26.54 3.92
CA ALA A 375 10.91 25.76 3.39
C ALA A 375 10.63 24.25 3.45
N PHE A 376 10.10 23.75 4.56
CA PHE A 376 9.66 22.35 4.70
C PHE A 376 8.59 21.99 3.66
N GLN A 377 7.51 22.78 3.57
CA GLN A 377 6.39 22.48 2.67
C GLN A 377 6.77 22.61 1.18
N GLN A 378 7.63 23.57 0.81
CA GLN A 378 8.17 23.66 -0.56
C GLN A 378 9.07 22.47 -0.89
N THR A 379 9.88 21.99 0.07
CA THR A 379 10.73 20.81 -0.09
C THR A 379 9.88 19.54 -0.22
N ARG A 380 8.91 19.33 0.67
CA ARG A 380 7.92 18.25 0.58
C ARG A 380 7.24 18.24 -0.78
N LYS A 381 6.73 19.40 -1.22
CA LYS A 381 6.09 19.57 -2.51
C LYS A 381 7.02 19.24 -3.69
N LEU A 382 8.30 19.58 -3.60
CA LEU A 382 9.31 19.25 -4.62
C LEU A 382 9.59 17.74 -4.69
N LEU A 383 9.83 17.08 -3.54
CA LEU A 383 10.05 15.64 -3.51
C LEU A 383 8.83 14.87 -4.07
N ILE A 384 7.62 15.31 -3.73
CA ILE A 384 6.38 14.78 -4.31
C ILE A 384 6.36 14.95 -5.82
N GLY A 385 6.73 16.12 -6.33
CA GLY A 385 6.83 16.35 -7.78
C GLY A 385 7.86 15.46 -8.48
N ILE A 386 8.99 15.18 -7.82
CA ILE A 386 10.02 14.24 -8.28
C ILE A 386 9.48 12.81 -8.28
N MET A 387 8.87 12.35 -7.19
CA MET A 387 8.30 11.00 -7.08
C MET A 387 7.18 10.79 -8.12
N GLN A 388 6.27 11.75 -8.28
CA GLN A 388 5.27 11.73 -9.37
C GLN A 388 5.92 11.68 -10.76
N LYS A 389 7.02 12.38 -11.01
CA LYS A 389 7.73 12.26 -12.29
C LYS A 389 8.32 10.86 -12.48
N ILE A 390 8.98 10.30 -11.46
CA ILE A 390 9.59 8.96 -11.51
C ILE A 390 8.51 7.90 -11.77
N VAL A 391 7.38 7.95 -11.06
CA VAL A 391 6.26 7.02 -11.26
C VAL A 391 5.79 7.01 -12.72
N TYR A 392 5.42 8.17 -13.26
CA TYR A 392 4.71 8.24 -14.55
C TYR A 392 5.62 8.21 -15.79
N ASP A 393 6.90 8.62 -15.67
CA ASP A 393 7.83 8.67 -16.79
C ASP A 393 8.95 7.62 -16.76
N GLU A 394 9.25 7.01 -15.60
CA GLU A 394 10.26 5.95 -15.46
C GLU A 394 9.62 4.59 -15.12
N PHE A 395 8.86 4.49 -14.02
CA PHE A 395 8.38 3.22 -13.47
C PHE A 395 7.26 2.58 -14.29
N LEU A 396 6.13 3.26 -14.47
CA LEU A 396 4.99 2.73 -15.25
C LEU A 396 5.39 2.31 -16.69
N PRO A 397 6.16 3.08 -17.48
CA PRO A 397 6.62 2.66 -18.81
C PRO A 397 7.79 1.65 -18.80
N ALA A 398 8.15 1.07 -17.66
CA ALA A 398 9.03 -0.10 -17.60
C ALA A 398 8.27 -1.41 -17.80
N PHE A 399 7.01 -1.50 -17.33
CA PHE A 399 6.22 -2.74 -17.32
C PHE A 399 4.84 -2.62 -18.00
N LEU A 400 4.20 -1.45 -18.03
CA LEU A 400 2.96 -1.25 -18.79
C LEU A 400 3.26 -1.11 -20.29
N SER A 401 2.38 -1.65 -21.13
CA SER A 401 2.50 -1.52 -22.58
C SER A 401 2.38 -0.06 -23.05
N PRO A 402 2.99 0.30 -24.20
CA PRO A 402 2.75 1.59 -24.85
C PRO A 402 1.26 1.86 -25.11
N THR A 403 0.47 0.81 -25.33
CA THR A 403 -0.99 0.89 -25.54
C THR A 403 -1.72 1.35 -24.28
N ALA A 404 -1.44 0.77 -23.11
CA ALA A 404 -2.03 1.23 -21.85
C ALA A 404 -1.53 2.63 -21.45
N MET A 405 -0.24 2.91 -21.59
CA MET A 405 0.32 4.25 -21.35
C MET A 405 -0.40 5.33 -22.18
N LYS A 406 -0.73 5.02 -23.44
CA LYS A 406 -1.49 5.89 -24.35
C LYS A 406 -2.98 5.95 -24.00
N LYS A 407 -3.66 4.81 -23.81
CA LYS A 407 -5.10 4.70 -23.46
C LYS A 407 -5.43 5.53 -22.22
N ASN A 408 -4.61 5.38 -21.18
CA ASN A 408 -4.83 6.00 -19.88
C ASN A 408 -4.24 7.42 -19.75
N LYS A 409 -3.42 7.84 -20.73
CA LYS A 409 -2.72 9.14 -20.80
C LYS A 409 -1.71 9.33 -19.65
N LEU A 410 -0.99 8.26 -19.33
CA LEU A 410 -0.11 8.16 -18.16
C LEU A 410 1.22 8.89 -18.35
N ALA A 411 1.79 8.91 -19.56
CA ALA A 411 3.00 9.69 -19.85
C ALA A 411 2.83 11.19 -19.56
N SER A 412 3.89 11.86 -19.12
CA SER A 412 3.89 13.30 -18.87
C SER A 412 3.47 14.15 -20.06
N SER A 413 2.70 15.21 -19.80
CA SER A 413 2.16 16.05 -20.86
C SER A 413 2.04 17.52 -20.44
N LYS A 414 2.49 18.40 -21.34
CA LYS A 414 2.29 19.87 -21.25
C LYS A 414 0.79 20.27 -21.23
N LYS A 415 -0.13 19.34 -21.49
CA LYS A 415 -1.59 19.52 -21.51
C LYS A 415 -2.31 18.86 -20.32
N TYR A 416 -1.65 18.66 -19.18
CA TYR A 416 -2.33 18.21 -17.96
C TYR A 416 -3.57 19.07 -17.61
N LYS A 417 -4.64 18.40 -17.19
CA LYS A 417 -5.90 19.01 -16.71
C LYS A 417 -6.46 18.14 -15.59
N TYR A 418 -6.54 18.71 -14.39
CA TYR A 418 -7.24 18.11 -13.24
C TYR A 418 -8.75 17.96 -13.53
N ASP A 419 -9.31 16.84 -13.12
CA ASP A 419 -10.72 16.49 -13.26
C ASP A 419 -11.37 16.30 -11.87
N PRO A 420 -12.19 17.25 -11.38
CA PRO A 420 -12.83 17.16 -10.08
C PRO A 420 -13.99 16.15 -10.02
N GLN A 421 -14.34 15.49 -11.13
CA GLN A 421 -15.31 14.39 -11.14
C GLN A 421 -14.65 13.01 -11.02
N LEU A 422 -13.33 12.92 -11.24
CA LEU A 422 -12.61 11.66 -11.13
C LEU A 422 -12.21 11.42 -9.68
N ASP A 423 -12.68 10.30 -9.12
CA ASP A 423 -12.32 9.87 -7.77
C ASP A 423 -10.89 9.27 -7.76
N PRO A 424 -9.92 9.87 -7.04
CA PRO A 424 -8.56 9.38 -6.88
C PRO A 424 -8.41 8.29 -5.81
N THR A 425 -9.46 7.92 -5.07
CA THR A 425 -9.38 6.93 -4.00
C THR A 425 -8.83 5.60 -4.53
N ALA A 426 -7.94 4.95 -3.76
CA ALA A 426 -7.36 3.66 -4.11
C ALA A 426 -8.47 2.60 -4.21
N ALA A 427 -8.54 1.88 -5.33
CA ALA A 427 -9.54 0.84 -5.52
C ALA A 427 -9.20 -0.42 -4.72
N ASN A 428 -10.22 -1.07 -4.14
CA ASN A 428 -10.03 -2.30 -3.38
C ASN A 428 -9.38 -3.42 -4.21
N VAL A 429 -9.76 -3.54 -5.49
CA VAL A 429 -9.09 -4.46 -6.43
C VAL A 429 -7.65 -4.05 -6.76
N PHE A 430 -7.30 -2.76 -6.70
CA PHE A 430 -5.91 -2.32 -6.91
C PHE A 430 -4.99 -2.82 -5.79
N GLY A 431 -5.46 -2.86 -4.54
CA GLY A 431 -4.75 -3.45 -3.40
C GLY A 431 -4.45 -4.95 -3.52
N ILE A 432 -5.05 -5.64 -4.50
CA ILE A 432 -4.71 -7.02 -4.88
C ILE A 432 -4.00 -7.08 -6.25
N ALA A 433 -4.32 -6.19 -7.20
CA ALA A 433 -3.70 -6.15 -8.52
C ALA A 433 -2.23 -5.70 -8.49
N PHE A 434 -1.91 -4.69 -7.67
CA PHE A 434 -0.56 -4.13 -7.61
C PHE A 434 0.44 -5.08 -6.92
N ARG A 435 -0.09 -6.08 -6.19
CA ARG A 435 0.65 -7.27 -5.68
C ARG A 435 1.23 -8.17 -6.77
N MET A 436 1.02 -7.87 -8.06
CA MET A 436 1.79 -8.49 -9.14
C MET A 436 3.31 -8.31 -8.96
N GLY A 437 3.76 -7.28 -8.22
CA GLY A 437 5.15 -7.12 -7.82
C GLY A 437 5.71 -8.28 -6.96
N HIS A 438 4.85 -9.13 -6.38
CA HIS A 438 5.28 -10.35 -5.67
C HIS A 438 5.94 -11.39 -6.59
N THR A 439 5.75 -11.33 -7.91
CA THR A 439 6.47 -12.20 -8.85
C THR A 439 7.86 -11.69 -9.20
N TRP A 440 8.21 -10.46 -8.80
CA TRP A 440 9.53 -9.85 -9.02
C TRP A 440 10.51 -10.14 -7.87
N ILE A 441 10.03 -10.80 -6.80
CA ILE A 441 10.76 -11.07 -5.56
C ILE A 441 11.87 -12.12 -5.79
N PRO A 442 13.14 -11.82 -5.51
CA PRO A 442 14.26 -12.74 -5.72
C PRO A 442 14.43 -13.74 -4.56
N THR A 443 15.13 -14.84 -4.82
CA THR A 443 15.52 -15.82 -3.78
C THR A 443 16.40 -15.22 -2.67
N PHE A 444 17.30 -14.29 -3.02
CA PHE A 444 18.32 -13.74 -2.13
C PHE A 444 18.20 -12.22 -2.00
N MET A 445 18.46 -11.74 -0.79
CA MET A 445 18.79 -10.35 -0.50
C MET A 445 20.32 -10.19 -0.55
N SER A 446 20.82 -9.19 -1.26
CA SER A 446 22.26 -9.03 -1.50
C SER A 446 22.72 -7.59 -1.23
N VAL A 447 23.94 -7.45 -0.68
CA VAL A 447 24.64 -6.17 -0.47
C VAL A 447 25.79 -6.11 -1.45
N PHE A 448 25.84 -5.07 -2.29
CA PHE A 448 26.83 -4.96 -3.36
C PHE A 448 27.91 -3.91 -3.05
N THR A 449 29.15 -4.24 -3.41
CA THR A 449 30.30 -3.31 -3.35
C THR A 449 30.28 -2.27 -4.47
N ASN A 450 31.17 -1.28 -4.38
CA ASN A 450 31.36 -0.24 -5.41
C ASN A 450 31.71 -0.75 -6.82
N ASN A 451 32.11 -2.01 -6.95
CA ASN A 451 32.53 -2.66 -8.19
C ASN A 451 31.46 -3.59 -8.80
N PHE A 452 30.18 -3.43 -8.42
CA PHE A 452 29.08 -4.34 -8.84
C PHE A 452 29.29 -5.80 -8.45
N GLN A 453 30.04 -6.07 -7.37
CA GLN A 453 30.24 -7.43 -6.86
C GLN A 453 29.44 -7.65 -5.56
N PRO A 454 28.77 -8.79 -5.38
CA PRO A 454 28.12 -9.13 -4.12
C PRO A 454 29.17 -9.22 -3.00
N PHE A 455 28.92 -8.52 -1.89
CA PHE A 455 29.70 -8.59 -0.65
C PHE A 455 29.11 -9.62 0.32
N ARG A 456 27.78 -9.64 0.42
CA ARG A 456 27.03 -10.57 1.28
C ARG A 456 25.69 -10.86 0.64
N GLU A 457 25.30 -12.12 0.66
CA GLU A 457 23.98 -12.59 0.24
C GLU A 457 23.32 -13.35 1.38
N THR A 458 21.99 -13.33 1.46
CA THR A 458 21.21 -14.00 2.50
C THR A 458 19.85 -14.38 1.91
N LEU A 459 19.36 -15.60 2.18
CA LEU A 459 18.04 -16.03 1.73
C LEU A 459 16.97 -15.06 2.22
N LEU A 460 16.08 -14.62 1.34
CA LEU A 460 15.13 -13.55 1.62
C LEU A 460 14.29 -13.81 2.89
N ASN A 461 13.84 -15.06 3.06
CA ASN A 461 13.03 -15.49 4.21
C ASN A 461 13.71 -15.26 5.57
N LEU A 462 15.05 -15.22 5.62
CA LEU A 462 15.81 -14.93 6.84
C LEU A 462 15.93 -13.43 7.14
N THR A 463 15.63 -12.56 6.16
CA THR A 463 15.80 -11.10 6.27
C THR A 463 14.55 -10.35 6.72
N PHE A 464 13.37 -11.00 6.71
CA PHE A 464 12.13 -10.34 7.09
C PHE A 464 12.19 -9.80 8.51
N PHE A 465 11.84 -8.52 8.67
CA PHE A 465 11.85 -7.81 9.94
C PHE A 465 13.22 -7.72 10.63
N ASP A 466 14.31 -8.08 9.94
CA ASP A 466 15.67 -8.07 10.48
C ASP A 466 16.48 -6.87 9.96
N PRO A 467 16.76 -5.84 10.79
CA PRO A 467 17.58 -4.71 10.40
C PRO A 467 19.08 -5.02 10.20
N ASN A 468 19.59 -6.21 10.55
CA ASN A 468 21.01 -6.57 10.53
C ASN A 468 21.74 -6.15 9.23
N MET A 469 21.13 -6.41 8.07
CA MET A 469 21.78 -6.09 6.78
C MET A 469 21.91 -4.58 6.52
N THR A 470 21.12 -3.72 7.17
CA THR A 470 21.25 -2.26 7.05
C THR A 470 22.44 -1.69 7.84
N TYR A 471 22.93 -2.44 8.85
CA TYR A 471 24.03 -2.05 9.75
C TYR A 471 25.41 -2.57 9.30
N ILE A 472 25.51 -3.26 8.16
CA ILE A 472 26.79 -3.71 7.62
C ILE A 472 27.69 -2.49 7.33
N GLN A 473 28.85 -2.42 7.96
CA GLN A 473 29.77 -1.28 7.81
C GLN A 473 30.48 -1.29 6.46
N SER A 474 30.84 -0.12 5.94
CA SER A 474 31.72 -0.02 4.78
C SER A 474 33.12 -0.58 5.10
N VAL A 475 33.61 -1.48 4.26
CA VAL A 475 35.00 -1.96 4.30
C VAL A 475 35.77 -1.31 3.14
N ASN A 476 36.93 -0.70 3.44
CA ASN A 476 37.85 -0.11 2.47
C ASN A 476 37.21 0.89 1.48
N GLY A 477 36.24 1.71 1.93
CA GLY A 477 35.54 2.66 1.06
C GLY A 477 34.53 2.00 0.11
N GLY A 478 34.09 0.78 0.42
CA GLY A 478 32.95 0.13 -0.21
C GLY A 478 31.61 0.76 0.16
N GLN A 479 30.52 0.10 -0.21
CA GLN A 479 29.18 0.49 0.23
C GLN A 479 28.92 -0.03 1.64
N SER A 480 28.19 0.74 2.45
CA SER A 480 27.57 0.23 3.67
C SER A 480 26.34 -0.61 3.35
N GLY A 481 25.74 -1.25 4.36
CA GLY A 481 24.55 -2.08 4.25
C GLY A 481 23.42 -1.36 3.52
N MET A 482 22.97 -0.22 4.05
CA MET A 482 21.97 0.64 3.41
C MET A 482 22.27 0.92 1.93
N GLN A 483 23.47 1.41 1.61
CA GLN A 483 23.80 1.83 0.24
C GLN A 483 23.97 0.63 -0.69
N GLY A 484 24.62 -0.44 -0.22
CA GLY A 484 24.92 -1.65 -0.98
C GLY A 484 23.68 -2.50 -1.25
N LEU A 485 22.67 -2.47 -0.36
CA LEU A 485 21.33 -3.01 -0.63
C LEU A 485 20.70 -2.26 -1.81
N ALA A 486 20.64 -0.93 -1.77
CA ALA A 486 20.09 -0.14 -2.88
C ALA A 486 20.91 -0.28 -4.18
N TYR A 487 22.20 -0.58 -4.07
CA TYR A 487 23.06 -0.77 -5.24
C TYR A 487 22.84 -2.13 -5.91
N ALA A 488 22.66 -3.19 -5.12
CA ALA A 488 22.32 -4.53 -5.60
C ALA A 488 21.07 -4.52 -6.49
N LEU A 489 20.06 -3.74 -6.11
CA LEU A 489 18.82 -3.58 -6.90
C LEU A 489 19.06 -3.02 -8.30
N SER A 490 20.10 -2.21 -8.50
CA SER A 490 20.52 -1.70 -9.83
C SER A 490 21.30 -2.75 -10.62
N ALA A 491 22.01 -3.64 -9.94
CA ALA A 491 22.89 -4.64 -10.54
C ALA A 491 22.15 -5.92 -10.95
N LEU A 492 21.07 -6.26 -10.24
CA LEU A 492 20.33 -7.50 -10.37
C LEU A 492 19.10 -7.37 -11.29
N GLU A 493 18.75 -8.47 -11.93
CA GLU A 493 17.46 -8.64 -12.61
C GLU A 493 16.34 -8.90 -11.61
N ALA A 494 15.18 -8.27 -11.85
CA ALA A 494 13.95 -8.72 -11.21
C ALA A 494 13.58 -10.11 -11.72
N GLU A 495 12.87 -10.88 -10.92
CA GLU A 495 12.23 -12.10 -11.41
C GLU A 495 11.11 -11.76 -12.42
N LYS A 496 10.76 -12.69 -13.30
CA LYS A 496 9.83 -12.45 -14.41
C LYS A 496 8.39 -12.30 -13.91
N THR A 497 7.60 -11.45 -14.59
CA THR A 497 6.14 -11.49 -14.43
C THR A 497 5.56 -12.72 -15.14
N ASP A 498 5.17 -13.72 -14.35
CA ASP A 498 4.31 -14.82 -14.76
C ASP A 498 3.58 -15.39 -13.53
N ARG A 499 3.02 -16.60 -13.64
CA ARG A 499 2.24 -17.22 -12.56
C ARG A 499 3.09 -17.63 -11.35
N ILE A 500 4.40 -17.83 -11.48
CA ILE A 500 5.24 -18.42 -10.44
C ILE A 500 5.55 -17.37 -9.37
N ILE A 501 5.48 -17.77 -8.09
CA ILE A 501 5.90 -16.94 -6.95
C ILE A 501 7.00 -17.71 -6.21
N GLU A 502 8.10 -17.02 -5.88
CA GLU A 502 9.30 -17.66 -5.34
C GLU A 502 9.04 -18.37 -4.00
N GLU A 503 9.67 -19.52 -3.82
CA GLU A 503 9.41 -20.43 -2.69
C GLU A 503 9.70 -19.78 -1.33
N THR A 504 10.66 -18.84 -1.27
CA THR A 504 11.00 -18.05 -0.08
C THR A 504 9.83 -17.24 0.48
N VAL A 505 8.83 -16.91 -0.35
CA VAL A 505 7.59 -16.21 0.06
C VAL A 505 6.32 -17.03 -0.19
N ARG A 506 6.35 -18.02 -1.09
CA ARG A 506 5.23 -18.95 -1.32
C ARG A 506 5.11 -20.04 -0.24
N SER A 507 6.18 -20.32 0.50
CA SER A 507 6.16 -21.33 1.58
C SER A 507 6.93 -20.93 2.84
N PHE A 508 7.77 -19.91 2.77
CA PHE A 508 8.63 -19.48 3.88
C PHE A 508 8.48 -17.99 4.22
N LEU A 509 7.32 -17.38 3.93
CA LEU A 509 7.06 -16.01 4.37
C LEU A 509 6.99 -15.99 5.91
N PHE A 510 7.73 -15.06 6.52
CA PHE A 510 7.74 -14.82 7.98
C PHE A 510 7.90 -16.08 8.85
N VAL A 511 8.89 -16.93 8.54
CA VAL A 511 9.16 -18.17 9.30
C VAL A 511 9.31 -17.90 10.80
N ASN A 512 8.51 -18.57 11.61
CA ASN A 512 8.65 -18.62 13.06
C ASN A 512 9.13 -20.02 13.48
N THR A 513 10.43 -20.12 13.75
CA THR A 513 11.12 -21.37 14.13
C THR A 513 10.78 -21.87 15.53
N LEU A 514 10.19 -21.06 16.41
CA LEU A 514 9.75 -21.50 17.74
C LEU A 514 8.36 -22.14 17.70
N ALA A 515 7.53 -21.76 16.74
CA ALA A 515 6.19 -22.28 16.55
C ALA A 515 6.12 -23.39 15.48
N ASP A 516 7.20 -23.61 14.73
CA ASP A 516 7.22 -24.35 13.46
C ASP A 516 6.09 -23.87 12.53
N THR A 517 6.12 -22.59 12.13
CA THR A 517 5.09 -22.01 11.24
C THR A 517 5.70 -21.08 10.20
N SER A 518 5.00 -20.93 9.07
CA SER A 518 5.30 -19.98 8.00
C SER A 518 4.05 -19.64 7.20
N PHE A 519 4.10 -18.59 6.39
CA PHE A 519 3.00 -18.19 5.52
C PHE A 519 3.32 -18.45 4.05
N ASP A 520 2.24 -18.47 3.25
CA ASP A 520 2.25 -18.51 1.80
C ASP A 520 1.65 -17.21 1.26
N LEU A 521 2.51 -16.36 0.68
CA LEU A 521 2.11 -15.06 0.14
C LEU A 521 1.08 -15.15 -0.98
N ALA A 522 1.14 -16.20 -1.82
CA ALA A 522 0.18 -16.40 -2.91
C ALA A 522 -1.20 -16.77 -2.36
N SER A 523 -1.24 -17.68 -1.39
CA SER A 523 -2.46 -18.06 -0.68
C SER A 523 -3.06 -16.87 0.09
N LEU A 524 -2.23 -16.05 0.75
CA LEU A 524 -2.66 -14.83 1.41
C LEU A 524 -3.30 -13.83 0.44
N ASN A 525 -2.78 -13.67 -0.79
CA ASN A 525 -3.38 -12.77 -1.78
C ASN A 525 -4.77 -13.26 -2.25
N ILE A 526 -4.92 -14.58 -2.45
CA ILE A 526 -6.21 -15.20 -2.80
C ILE A 526 -7.22 -15.03 -1.65
N GLN A 527 -6.82 -15.42 -0.44
CA GLN A 527 -7.68 -15.36 0.74
C GLN A 527 -8.07 -13.92 1.10
N ARG A 528 -7.14 -12.96 0.96
CA ARG A 528 -7.41 -11.54 1.17
C ARG A 528 -8.40 -10.98 0.13
N GLY A 529 -8.29 -11.38 -1.13
CA GLY A 529 -9.27 -11.01 -2.16
C GLY A 529 -10.69 -11.49 -1.83
N ARG A 530 -10.83 -12.71 -1.28
CA ARG A 530 -12.11 -13.27 -0.81
C ARG A 530 -12.65 -12.57 0.45
N ASP A 531 -11.79 -12.26 1.43
CA ASP A 531 -12.11 -11.44 2.62
C ASP A 531 -12.58 -10.03 2.26
N HIS A 532 -11.94 -9.44 1.25
CA HIS A 532 -12.31 -8.15 0.67
C HIS A 532 -13.59 -8.20 -0.17
N GLY A 533 -14.20 -9.37 -0.38
CA GLY A 533 -15.40 -9.51 -1.19
C GLY A 533 -15.16 -9.14 -2.65
N LEU A 534 -13.97 -9.42 -3.20
CA LEU A 534 -13.71 -9.18 -4.61
C LEU A 534 -14.55 -10.13 -5.48
N PRO A 535 -15.21 -9.60 -6.53
CA PRO A 535 -15.74 -10.41 -7.62
C PRO A 535 -14.66 -11.30 -8.26
N SER A 536 -15.09 -12.33 -8.98
CA SER A 536 -14.15 -13.22 -9.67
C SER A 536 -13.39 -12.48 -10.78
N TYR A 537 -12.26 -13.08 -11.20
CA TYR A 537 -11.47 -12.66 -12.36
C TYR A 537 -12.34 -12.34 -13.59
N ASN A 538 -13.39 -13.13 -13.82
CA ASN A 538 -14.29 -12.99 -14.96
C ASN A 538 -15.12 -11.69 -14.94
N GLU A 539 -15.47 -11.17 -13.76
CA GLU A 539 -16.16 -9.88 -13.64
C GLU A 539 -15.23 -8.71 -13.97
N PHE A 540 -13.98 -8.76 -13.52
CA PHE A 540 -12.98 -7.75 -13.86
C PHE A 540 -12.59 -7.77 -15.34
N ARG A 541 -12.55 -8.94 -16.00
CA ARG A 541 -12.45 -9.03 -17.46
C ARG A 541 -13.56 -8.24 -18.16
N LYS A 542 -14.82 -8.48 -17.78
CA LYS A 542 -15.99 -7.79 -18.33
C LYS A 542 -15.91 -6.28 -18.11
N TRP A 543 -15.53 -5.84 -16.91
CA TRP A 543 -15.30 -4.42 -16.60
C TRP A 543 -14.21 -3.79 -17.47
N CYS A 544 -13.13 -4.53 -17.77
CA CYS A 544 -12.08 -4.12 -18.69
C CYS A 544 -12.45 -4.14 -20.19
N GLY A 545 -13.66 -4.57 -20.53
CA GLY A 545 -14.12 -4.73 -21.92
C GLY A 545 -13.59 -5.99 -22.62
N LEU A 546 -13.12 -6.98 -21.85
CA LEU A 546 -12.66 -8.27 -22.35
C LEU A 546 -13.80 -9.30 -22.35
N SER A 547 -13.72 -10.31 -23.21
CA SER A 547 -14.71 -11.38 -23.28
C SER A 547 -14.81 -12.16 -21.96
N SER A 548 -16.05 -12.37 -21.49
CA SER A 548 -16.36 -13.25 -20.36
C SER A 548 -15.93 -14.67 -20.69
N VAL A 549 -15.18 -15.28 -19.78
CA VAL A 549 -14.78 -16.68 -19.84
C VAL A 549 -15.93 -17.57 -19.38
N ARG A 550 -16.11 -18.71 -20.04
CA ARG A 550 -17.09 -19.77 -19.77
C ARG A 550 -16.52 -21.17 -19.96
N PHE A 551 -15.46 -21.32 -20.76
CA PHE A 551 -14.93 -22.62 -21.19
C PHE A 551 -13.44 -22.77 -20.89
N TRP A 552 -13.03 -23.97 -20.51
CA TRP A 552 -11.63 -24.35 -20.26
C TRP A 552 -10.85 -24.61 -21.58
N ASN A 553 -10.77 -23.61 -22.47
CA ASN A 553 -9.98 -23.68 -23.71
C ASN A 553 -9.33 -22.35 -24.08
N THR A 554 -8.35 -22.34 -24.99
CA THR A 554 -7.63 -21.13 -25.45
C THR A 554 -8.14 -20.52 -26.75
N SER A 555 -9.01 -21.22 -27.49
CA SER A 555 -9.27 -20.93 -28.92
C SER A 555 -10.67 -20.40 -29.23
N SER A 556 -11.64 -20.60 -28.34
CA SER A 556 -13.04 -20.19 -28.55
C SER A 556 -13.31 -18.80 -27.98
N VAL A 557 -14.29 -18.09 -28.53
CA VAL A 557 -14.92 -16.96 -27.83
C VAL A 557 -15.51 -17.49 -26.52
N GLY A 558 -15.14 -16.87 -25.40
CA GLY A 558 -15.47 -17.37 -24.07
C GLY A 558 -14.49 -18.41 -23.51
N GLY A 559 -13.38 -18.68 -24.17
CA GLY A 559 -12.23 -19.37 -23.60
C GLY A 559 -11.32 -18.46 -22.77
N LEU A 560 -10.38 -19.08 -22.05
CA LEU A 560 -9.20 -18.44 -21.44
C LEU A 560 -8.16 -18.11 -22.52
N VAL A 561 -8.55 -17.28 -23.49
CA VAL A 561 -7.75 -16.94 -24.69
C VAL A 561 -6.42 -16.25 -24.34
N ASP A 562 -6.38 -15.56 -23.20
CA ASP A 562 -5.22 -14.85 -22.69
C ASP A 562 -4.26 -15.76 -21.89
N HIS A 563 -4.54 -17.05 -21.74
CA HIS A 563 -3.70 -18.00 -20.98
C HIS A 563 -2.94 -18.98 -21.88
N THR A 564 -2.03 -19.77 -21.29
CA THR A 564 -1.44 -20.96 -21.91
C THR A 564 -2.27 -22.21 -21.58
N LEU A 565 -2.20 -23.25 -22.41
CA LEU A 565 -2.91 -24.52 -22.14
C LEU A 565 -2.45 -25.18 -20.82
N GLU A 566 -1.16 -25.09 -20.50
CA GLU A 566 -0.61 -25.47 -19.19
C GLU A 566 -1.33 -24.74 -18.05
N THR A 567 -1.43 -23.41 -18.13
CA THR A 567 -2.07 -22.59 -17.10
C THR A 567 -3.55 -22.91 -16.94
N ILE A 568 -4.27 -23.18 -18.04
CA ILE A 568 -5.66 -23.66 -18.01
C ILE A 568 -5.77 -24.98 -17.24
N THR A 569 -4.86 -25.93 -17.52
CA THR A 569 -4.82 -27.21 -16.81
C THR A 569 -4.55 -27.01 -15.33
N LEU A 570 -3.60 -26.15 -14.94
CA LEU A 570 -3.30 -25.87 -13.53
C LEU A 570 -4.47 -25.18 -12.80
N LEU A 571 -5.13 -24.21 -13.43
CA LEU A 571 -6.34 -23.57 -12.88
C LEU A 571 -7.49 -24.57 -12.73
N LYS A 572 -7.65 -25.52 -13.66
CA LYS A 572 -8.67 -26.58 -13.55
C LYS A 572 -8.32 -27.58 -12.43
N THR A 573 -7.07 -28.04 -12.37
CA THR A 573 -6.57 -28.96 -11.34
C THR A 573 -6.56 -28.33 -9.94
N ALA A 574 -6.48 -27.00 -9.84
CA ALA A 574 -6.63 -26.26 -8.59
C ALA A 574 -8.02 -26.41 -7.93
N GLY A 575 -9.02 -26.97 -8.63
CA GLY A 575 -10.32 -27.34 -8.06
C GLY A 575 -11.47 -26.35 -8.30
N TYR A 576 -11.34 -25.40 -9.23
CA TYR A 576 -12.47 -24.53 -9.61
C TYR A 576 -13.51 -25.29 -10.44
N SER A 577 -14.78 -25.32 -10.00
CA SER A 577 -15.92 -25.89 -10.74
C SER A 577 -16.08 -25.27 -12.13
N SER A 578 -16.06 -23.94 -12.21
CA SER A 578 -16.21 -23.16 -13.44
C SER A 578 -15.03 -22.20 -13.63
N PRO A 579 -14.60 -21.90 -14.86
CA PRO A 579 -13.61 -20.84 -15.07
C PRO A 579 -14.18 -19.44 -14.75
N GLN A 580 -15.49 -19.33 -14.50
CA GLN A 580 -16.15 -18.14 -13.98
C GLN A 580 -15.87 -17.91 -12.48
N ASP A 581 -15.42 -18.93 -11.75
CA ASP A 581 -15.16 -18.90 -10.31
C ASP A 581 -13.74 -18.47 -9.94
N ILE A 582 -12.84 -18.39 -10.93
CA ILE A 582 -11.41 -18.11 -10.73
C ILE A 582 -11.24 -16.80 -9.95
N ASP A 583 -10.49 -16.84 -8.85
CA ASP A 583 -10.19 -15.64 -8.06
C ASP A 583 -9.36 -14.64 -8.87
N PHE A 584 -9.58 -13.34 -8.61
CA PHE A 584 -8.97 -12.26 -9.39
C PHE A 584 -7.43 -12.39 -9.52
N PHE A 585 -6.73 -12.63 -8.42
CA PHE A 585 -5.26 -12.72 -8.39
C PHE A 585 -4.70 -13.86 -9.28
N PRO A 586 -5.01 -15.16 -9.04
CA PRO A 586 -4.50 -16.25 -9.88
C PRO A 586 -4.99 -16.18 -11.33
N GLY A 587 -6.19 -15.66 -11.58
CA GLY A 587 -6.72 -15.48 -12.92
C GLY A 587 -5.96 -14.42 -13.73
N ALA A 588 -5.82 -13.20 -13.18
CA ALA A 588 -5.21 -12.07 -13.88
C ALA A 588 -3.67 -12.14 -13.92
N LEU A 589 -3.02 -12.70 -12.90
CA LEU A 589 -1.56 -12.80 -12.85
C LEU A 589 -1.01 -13.83 -13.84
N SER A 590 -1.80 -14.86 -14.15
CA SER A 590 -1.40 -15.97 -15.03
C SER A 590 -1.72 -15.74 -16.52
N GLU A 591 -2.28 -14.58 -16.86
CA GLU A 591 -2.44 -14.13 -18.26
C GLU A 591 -1.07 -13.93 -18.94
N LYS A 592 -1.00 -14.23 -20.24
CA LYS A 592 0.16 -13.97 -21.10
C LYS A 592 0.41 -12.45 -21.19
N PRO A 593 1.68 -11.99 -21.11
CA PRO A 593 2.02 -10.59 -21.29
C PRO A 593 1.52 -10.01 -22.62
N VAL A 594 0.93 -8.82 -22.58
CA VAL A 594 0.56 -8.08 -23.80
C VAL A 594 1.79 -7.55 -24.53
N SER A 595 1.65 -7.30 -25.84
CA SER A 595 2.76 -6.77 -26.65
C SER A 595 3.31 -5.46 -26.09
N GLY A 596 4.63 -5.42 -25.87
CA GLY A 596 5.35 -4.29 -25.28
C GLY A 596 5.35 -4.25 -23.74
N GLY A 597 4.35 -4.81 -23.05
CA GLY A 597 4.27 -4.84 -21.58
C GLY A 597 4.95 -6.07 -20.93
N THR A 598 4.77 -6.24 -19.63
CA THR A 598 5.02 -7.50 -18.90
C THR A 598 3.75 -8.11 -18.29
N LEU A 599 2.63 -7.41 -18.33
CA LEU A 599 1.37 -7.81 -17.71
C LEU A 599 0.36 -8.36 -18.72
N GLY A 600 -0.56 -9.20 -18.24
CA GLY A 600 -1.77 -9.55 -18.97
C GLY A 600 -2.77 -8.40 -19.11
N PRO A 601 -3.73 -8.50 -20.06
CA PRO A 601 -4.66 -7.41 -20.38
C PRO A 601 -5.57 -6.99 -19.22
N THR A 602 -5.96 -7.91 -18.32
CA THR A 602 -6.80 -7.59 -17.15
C THR A 602 -5.98 -6.83 -16.10
N MET A 603 -4.78 -7.32 -15.77
CA MET A 603 -3.91 -6.68 -14.78
C MET A 603 -3.45 -5.29 -15.24
N GLU A 604 -3.06 -5.16 -16.51
CA GLU A 604 -2.68 -3.88 -17.14
C GLU A 604 -3.85 -2.88 -17.18
N CYS A 605 -5.07 -3.36 -17.40
CA CYS A 605 -6.28 -2.54 -17.37
C CYS A 605 -6.54 -1.93 -15.98
N ILE A 606 -6.54 -2.75 -14.92
CA ILE A 606 -6.83 -2.31 -13.54
C ILE A 606 -5.76 -1.33 -13.05
N ILE A 607 -4.48 -1.68 -13.18
CA ILE A 607 -3.36 -0.81 -12.78
C ILE A 607 -3.37 0.49 -13.59
N GLY A 608 -3.64 0.40 -14.90
CA GLY A 608 -3.73 1.56 -15.78
C GLY A 608 -4.86 2.53 -15.43
N ASP A 609 -6.02 2.04 -14.97
CA ASP A 609 -7.11 2.90 -14.49
C ASP A 609 -6.80 3.54 -13.13
N GLN A 610 -6.19 2.80 -12.18
CA GLN A 610 -5.82 3.39 -10.90
C GLN A 610 -4.82 4.54 -11.09
N PHE A 611 -3.71 4.34 -11.80
CA PHE A 611 -2.76 5.44 -12.06
C PHE A 611 -3.37 6.55 -12.91
N ARG A 612 -4.41 6.27 -13.71
CA ARG A 612 -5.19 7.33 -14.37
C ARG A 612 -5.95 8.19 -13.36
N ARG A 613 -6.60 7.57 -12.37
CA ARG A 613 -7.29 8.25 -11.25
C ARG A 613 -6.33 9.07 -10.42
N LEU A 614 -5.23 8.47 -9.99
CA LEU A 614 -4.20 9.14 -9.18
C LEU A 614 -3.58 10.36 -9.89
N LYS A 615 -3.47 10.34 -11.21
CA LYS A 615 -2.98 11.48 -12.00
C LYS A 615 -4.02 12.59 -12.15
N PHE A 616 -5.20 12.25 -12.68
CA PHE A 616 -6.17 13.25 -13.12
C PHE A 616 -7.15 13.68 -12.03
N GLY A 617 -7.37 12.86 -10.99
CA GLY A 617 -8.14 13.19 -9.78
C GLY A 617 -7.33 13.87 -8.68
N ASP A 618 -6.02 14.09 -8.87
CA ASP A 618 -5.16 14.80 -7.92
C ASP A 618 -5.04 16.30 -8.26
N ARG A 619 -5.70 17.16 -7.47
CA ARG A 619 -5.62 18.62 -7.59
C ARG A 619 -4.18 19.12 -7.47
N PHE A 620 -3.31 18.45 -6.72
CA PHE A 620 -1.94 18.90 -6.46
C PHE A 620 -0.89 18.23 -7.36
N PHE A 621 -1.31 17.45 -8.37
CA PHE A 621 -0.40 16.79 -9.30
C PHE A 621 0.59 17.79 -9.90
N TYR A 622 1.86 17.42 -10.00
CA TYR A 622 2.97 18.39 -10.19
C TYR A 622 2.85 19.22 -11.49
N GLN A 623 2.17 18.69 -12.51
CA GLN A 623 1.88 19.39 -13.78
C GLN A 623 0.72 20.40 -13.71
N ASN A 624 -0.04 20.45 -12.61
CA ASN A 624 -1.16 21.36 -12.43
C ASN A 624 -0.69 22.82 -12.37
N LYS A 625 -1.26 23.66 -13.23
CA LYS A 625 -0.89 25.08 -13.39
C LYS A 625 -1.31 25.98 -12.22
N LYS A 626 -2.27 25.56 -11.39
CA LYS A 626 -2.78 26.36 -10.25
C LYS A 626 -2.05 26.03 -8.95
N THR A 627 -1.84 24.74 -8.71
CA THR A 627 -1.50 24.15 -7.40
C THR A 627 -0.20 23.34 -7.44
N GLY A 628 0.19 22.82 -8.60
CA GLY A 628 1.48 22.18 -8.82
C GLY A 628 2.58 23.22 -9.10
N PHE A 629 3.38 22.98 -10.15
CA PHE A 629 4.57 23.77 -10.45
C PHE A 629 4.43 24.69 -11.68
N LYS A 630 5.22 25.77 -11.72
CA LYS A 630 5.36 26.64 -12.91
C LYS A 630 6.19 25.93 -13.98
N LYS A 631 6.07 26.34 -15.26
CA LYS A 631 6.76 25.70 -16.40
C LYS A 631 8.26 25.46 -16.21
N ALA A 632 8.99 26.41 -15.59
CA ALA A 632 10.42 26.28 -15.37
C ALA A 632 10.75 25.23 -14.28
N GLN A 633 9.99 25.21 -13.19
CA GLN A 633 10.06 24.20 -12.13
C GLN A 633 9.71 22.80 -12.65
N GLN A 634 8.64 22.69 -13.47
CA GLN A 634 8.29 21.44 -14.16
C GLN A 634 9.43 20.96 -15.07
N ALA A 635 10.12 21.87 -15.77
CA ALA A 635 11.24 21.53 -16.64
C ALA A 635 12.51 21.09 -15.87
N ALA A 636 12.70 21.54 -14.62
CA ALA A 636 13.73 21.03 -13.73
C ALA A 636 13.39 19.61 -13.24
N ILE A 637 12.18 19.41 -12.70
CA ILE A 637 11.67 18.09 -12.26
C ILE A 637 11.76 17.04 -13.38
N GLN A 638 11.42 17.42 -14.61
CA GLN A 638 11.46 16.51 -15.76
C GLN A 638 12.86 16.01 -16.13
N LYS A 639 13.93 16.70 -15.73
CA LYS A 639 15.32 16.28 -15.97
C LYS A 639 15.87 15.40 -14.85
N TYR A 640 15.34 15.52 -13.64
CA TYR A 640 15.74 14.71 -12.51
C TYR A 640 15.17 13.29 -12.65
N SER A 641 15.85 12.29 -12.11
CA SER A 641 15.52 10.86 -12.28
C SER A 641 15.74 10.09 -10.99
N LEU A 642 15.23 8.86 -10.88
CA LEU A 642 15.59 8.00 -9.74
C LEU A 642 17.10 7.69 -9.74
N ALA A 643 17.73 7.63 -10.92
CA ALA A 643 19.19 7.54 -11.04
C ALA A 643 19.88 8.76 -10.41
N SER A 644 19.40 9.97 -10.66
CA SER A 644 19.90 11.20 -10.03
C SER A 644 19.73 11.14 -8.51
N LEU A 645 18.55 10.78 -8.02
CA LEU A 645 18.25 10.68 -6.58
C LEU A 645 19.20 9.71 -5.88
N LEU A 646 19.40 8.51 -6.43
CA LEU A 646 20.32 7.51 -5.87
C LEU A 646 21.77 8.02 -5.89
N CYS A 647 22.26 8.53 -7.03
CA CYS A 647 23.64 9.02 -7.18
C CYS A 647 23.99 10.25 -6.31
N HIS A 648 23.01 11.07 -5.91
CA HIS A 648 23.24 12.28 -5.12
C HIS A 648 23.10 12.06 -3.59
N ASN A 649 22.61 10.90 -3.17
CA ASN A 649 22.45 10.54 -1.76
C ASN A 649 23.28 9.32 -1.34
N TYR A 650 23.62 8.43 -2.26
CA TYR A 650 24.50 7.27 -2.05
C TYR A 650 25.72 7.31 -2.98
N ASN A 651 26.84 6.76 -2.51
CA ASN A 651 28.15 6.84 -3.16
C ASN A 651 28.30 5.84 -4.32
N PHE A 652 27.32 5.79 -5.24
CA PHE A 652 27.31 4.83 -6.35
C PHE A 652 28.31 5.24 -7.43
N THR A 653 29.03 4.27 -8.01
CA THR A 653 30.04 4.57 -9.04
C THR A 653 29.43 4.69 -10.44
N LYS A 654 28.47 3.81 -10.78
CA LYS A 654 27.67 3.84 -12.01
C LYS A 654 26.23 3.40 -11.72
N ILE A 655 25.28 3.66 -12.63
CA ILE A 655 23.89 3.15 -12.56
C ILE A 655 23.26 3.13 -13.96
N ASN A 656 22.24 2.30 -14.20
CA ASN A 656 21.47 2.31 -15.44
C ASN A 656 20.81 3.67 -15.66
N PHE A 657 20.97 4.25 -16.85
CA PHE A 657 20.48 5.60 -17.16
C PHE A 657 20.03 5.70 -18.63
N PRO A 658 18.88 6.33 -18.93
CA PRO A 658 18.09 7.23 -18.08
C PRO A 658 17.11 6.58 -17.08
N ASN A 659 16.76 5.31 -17.23
CA ASN A 659 15.73 4.66 -16.42
C ASN A 659 16.29 3.46 -15.66
N VAL A 660 16.38 3.60 -14.33
CA VAL A 660 16.99 2.57 -13.47
C VAL A 660 16.23 1.24 -13.48
N PHE A 661 14.97 1.22 -13.90
CA PHE A 661 14.11 0.03 -13.95
C PHE A 661 14.35 -0.86 -15.16
N LYS A 662 15.15 -0.42 -16.15
CA LYS A 662 15.30 -1.10 -17.45
C LYS A 662 16.67 -1.73 -17.63
N GLN A 663 16.70 -3.04 -17.89
CA GLN A 663 17.94 -3.77 -18.21
C GLN A 663 18.64 -3.24 -19.46
N ALA A 664 17.86 -2.79 -20.46
CA ALA A 664 18.41 -2.30 -21.72
C ALA A 664 19.08 -0.92 -21.62
N ASP A 665 18.90 -0.19 -20.51
CA ASP A 665 19.49 1.14 -20.33
C ASP A 665 20.94 1.01 -19.81
N PRO A 666 21.93 1.65 -20.47
CA PRO A 666 23.35 1.42 -20.17
C PRO A 666 23.78 2.00 -18.83
N LEU A 667 24.75 1.34 -18.19
CA LEU A 667 25.45 1.86 -17.01
C LEU A 667 26.20 3.17 -17.34
N ARG A 668 25.90 4.24 -16.61
CA ARG A 668 26.62 5.52 -16.68
C ARG A 668 27.19 5.88 -15.31
N SER A 669 28.34 6.55 -15.30
CA SER A 669 28.94 7.04 -14.04
C SER A 669 28.05 8.09 -13.37
N CYS A 670 27.84 7.96 -12.06
CA CYS A 670 27.06 8.92 -11.27
C CYS A 670 27.60 10.35 -11.34
N GLN A 671 28.92 10.52 -11.48
CA GLN A 671 29.56 11.84 -11.69
C GLN A 671 29.08 12.56 -12.97
N LYS A 672 28.47 11.84 -13.92
CA LYS A 672 27.93 12.38 -15.18
C LYS A 672 26.40 12.48 -15.19
N ILE A 673 25.73 12.14 -14.09
CA ILE A 673 24.28 12.20 -13.96
C ILE A 673 23.88 13.59 -13.42
N PRO A 674 22.96 14.31 -14.10
CA PRO A 674 22.63 15.68 -13.73
C PRO A 674 21.84 15.74 -12.42
N ASP A 675 22.16 16.75 -11.60
CA ASP A 675 21.36 17.17 -10.46
C ASP A 675 20.18 18.07 -10.89
N ILE A 676 19.26 18.32 -9.97
CA ILE A 676 18.12 19.21 -10.16
C ILE A 676 18.55 20.69 -10.12
N ASP A 677 18.13 21.46 -11.12
CA ASP A 677 18.26 22.92 -11.09
C ASP A 677 17.23 23.50 -10.10
N LEU A 678 17.70 23.98 -8.95
CA LEU A 678 16.86 24.62 -7.92
C LEU A 678 16.58 26.11 -8.19
N LEU A 679 17.26 26.77 -9.15
CA LEU A 679 17.03 28.19 -9.44
C LEU A 679 15.57 28.53 -9.80
N PRO A 680 14.82 27.72 -10.59
CA PRO A 680 13.42 27.97 -10.91
C PRO A 680 12.46 27.98 -9.72
N PHE A 681 12.88 27.45 -8.56
CA PHE A 681 12.08 27.40 -7.33
C PHE A 681 12.27 28.64 -6.47
N GLY A 682 13.37 29.39 -6.68
CA GLY A 682 13.64 30.62 -5.96
C GLY A 682 12.64 31.75 -6.27
N VAL A 683 12.26 32.49 -5.22
CA VAL A 683 11.40 33.68 -5.35
C VAL A 683 12.23 34.88 -5.78
N PHE A 684 12.57 34.96 -7.07
CA PHE A 684 13.20 36.17 -7.60
C PHE A 684 12.20 37.34 -7.62
N PRO A 685 12.43 38.45 -6.88
CA PRO A 685 11.59 39.63 -7.00
C PRO A 685 11.68 40.17 -8.43
N ARG A 686 10.51 40.46 -9.04
CA ARG A 686 10.37 40.86 -10.46
C ARG A 686 11.30 42.00 -10.89
N ARG A 687 11.80 42.81 -9.96
CA ARG A 687 12.74 43.94 -10.17
C ARG A 687 14.10 43.52 -10.76
N CYS A 688 14.63 42.32 -10.50
CA CYS A 688 15.96 41.94 -11.01
C CYS A 688 16.00 41.67 -12.54
N SER A 689 14.87 41.30 -13.15
CA SER A 689 14.78 41.01 -14.61
C SER A 689 15.27 42.15 -15.52
N ARG A 690 15.06 43.41 -15.11
CA ARG A 690 15.48 44.61 -15.87
C ARG A 690 16.96 45.00 -15.66
N ARG A 691 17.61 44.59 -14.57
CA ARG A 691 19.06 44.84 -14.35
C ARG A 691 19.93 43.74 -14.97
N CYS A 692 19.56 42.47 -14.84
CA CYS A 692 20.32 41.36 -15.43
C CYS A 692 20.36 41.41 -16.97
N SER A 693 19.25 41.79 -17.61
CA SER A 693 19.19 41.99 -19.08
C SER A 693 20.08 43.15 -19.57
N ARG A 694 20.22 44.23 -18.79
CA ARG A 694 21.16 45.33 -19.09
C ARG A 694 22.63 44.93 -18.90
N ARG A 695 22.98 44.17 -17.85
CA ARG A 695 24.37 43.65 -17.67
C ARG A 695 24.76 42.65 -18.78
N ARG A 696 23.85 41.77 -19.22
CA ARG A 696 24.12 40.83 -20.35
C ARG A 696 24.38 41.56 -21.68
N ARG A 697 23.72 42.69 -21.96
CA ARG A 697 23.99 43.49 -23.18
C ARG A 697 25.31 44.27 -23.11
N ARG A 698 25.73 44.76 -21.94
CA ARG A 698 27.03 45.48 -21.81
C ARG A 698 28.27 44.58 -21.89
N ARG A 699 28.18 43.30 -21.50
CA ARG A 699 29.32 42.36 -21.63
C ARG A 699 29.64 41.93 -23.07
N HIS A 700 28.79 42.24 -24.05
CA HIS A 700 29.05 41.93 -25.47
C HIS A 700 29.59 43.11 -26.29
N SER A 701 29.82 44.29 -25.69
CA SER A 701 30.19 45.51 -26.45
C SER A 701 31.60 46.03 -26.23
N HIS A 702 32.41 45.46 -25.33
CA HIS A 702 33.83 45.84 -25.14
C HIS A 702 34.70 44.59 -25.05
N SER A 703 35.74 44.56 -25.87
CA SER A 703 36.76 43.52 -25.94
C SER A 703 37.95 43.82 -25.02
N SER A 704 38.79 42.80 -24.81
CA SER A 704 40.25 42.94 -24.65
C SER A 704 40.81 44.00 -23.68
N ARG A 705 41.12 43.58 -22.45
CA ARG A 705 42.39 43.85 -21.73
C ARG A 705 42.47 43.02 -20.44
N HIS A 706 43.69 42.94 -19.90
CA HIS A 706 44.20 42.03 -18.86
C HIS A 706 43.25 41.55 -17.75
N ILE A 707 43.47 40.29 -17.35
CA ILE A 707 43.00 39.70 -16.09
C ILE A 707 44.12 39.94 -15.06
N ASP A 708 43.77 40.61 -13.97
CA ASP A 708 44.61 40.79 -12.78
C ASP A 708 44.22 39.71 -11.74
N PRO A 709 45.14 38.87 -11.24
CA PRO A 709 44.81 37.75 -10.37
C PRO A 709 44.78 38.16 -8.88
N ASN A 710 44.01 39.19 -8.54
CA ASN A 710 43.67 39.58 -7.16
C ASN A 710 42.40 40.46 -7.16
N ASP A 711 41.21 39.85 -7.18
CA ASP A 711 40.01 40.50 -6.65
C ASP A 711 39.07 39.44 -6.07
N ASP A 712 38.55 39.72 -4.88
CA ASP A 712 38.33 38.70 -3.85
C ASP A 712 36.91 38.12 -3.79
N PHE A 713 36.75 37.08 -2.99
CA PHE A 713 35.46 36.46 -2.67
C PHE A 713 34.48 37.43 -2.01
N ALA A 714 33.35 37.73 -2.67
CA ALA A 714 32.10 38.12 -1.99
C ALA A 714 30.85 37.85 -2.86
N GLU A 715 29.80 37.32 -2.21
CA GLU A 715 28.41 37.13 -2.70
C GLU A 715 28.15 36.25 -3.95
N TYR A 716 27.70 35.00 -3.72
CA TYR A 716 26.71 34.30 -4.56
C TYR A 716 25.86 33.28 -3.79
#